data_AF-A0A964PTT8-F1
#
_entry.id   AF-A0A964PTT8-F1
#
_cell.length_a   1.000
_cell.length_b   1.000
_cell.length_c   1.000
_cell.angle_alpha   90.00
_cell.angle_beta   90.00
_cell.angle_gamma   90.00
#
_symmetry.space_group_name_H-M   'P 1'
#
loop_
_entity.id
_entity.type
_entity.pdbx_description
1 polymer ?
#
loop_
_entity_poly.entity_id
_entity_poly.type
_entity_poly.pdbx_seq_one_letter_code
_entity_poly.pdbx_strand_id
1 'polypeptide(L)'
;MPRFRTRLASLTTPLVVALLAIAPSPASAQAPSLTCDLSAYTRRPDATARLSDGVLALEWAGGEGGRVSLRLAIREGAPIIDELALLAPRSSEWVTVGDDLGFEFRIVEGFRRMSNQQLVPLRELEVALTQEIVDRYKWDVFWDAPLDLRTEVGGGNPPPAAGVAGQPGLPRSPDEIRRAEATYRATGCSVKTDGRRMSVTFPGMTLGSFAGDLVLSVHEGTNLLRVEAVASTSLPSVAYKYDVGLTGLDLDAGGRVHWRDIASQMQSYGLSGPANVDPVAVRAANRVVVAETRGGAIAAFPPPHTFFWAREIETNVGYNWYRKDDDGSFSIGIRQGEQEVVEQYLANWSLYSAPPGTEQHMAAYFYPALGEPERAFDAALAFTNGDVYRPLAGYQVMGSHYHTDMGRSLMATGSMDSRLSDFEVLRSAGINIAGPVDRPREATQLEEQRWLFAGAERHSDDTFMVMPQMENSTLLGGHWDLLFSHPVHYVDGRAPGTPLVTQHPEYGRVYNIGSVAEMMAMIEAEDMLVYMPHPRTKGSTGYPDAIRESPQFLSDRYRGVGWRWGMGSDLSETRLSDKRVIPLLDDMNNWLARTSLRPKALLAITETYAKQPGDDIYANGPVTYLRIGALPEPGNYAPIVDALERGDYFVTSGEVLIPSHRFEGSGADMRVVAEVQWTFPLDFVEVVYGDGVRTTTRTMSATDLPAFGRETFTVPFDATGQAWVRFAAWDSAGNGAMTMPIRLGGE
;
A
#
# COMPACT_ATOMS: atom_id res chain seq x y z
N MET A 1 -42.04 -89.87 12.01
CA MET A 1 -41.07 -90.37 10.99
C MET A 1 -40.20 -89.21 10.54
N PRO A 2 -38.91 -89.43 10.27
CA PRO A 2 -37.79 -88.87 11.06
C PRO A 2 -36.74 -88.18 10.13
N ARG A 3 -35.55 -87.68 10.49
CA ARG A 3 -34.53 -88.11 11.47
C ARG A 3 -33.61 -86.97 11.91
N PHE A 4 -33.26 -87.06 13.19
CA PHE A 4 -32.10 -86.56 13.92
C PHE A 4 -30.74 -86.72 13.20
N ARG A 5 -29.80 -85.82 13.52
CA ARG A 5 -28.51 -86.21 14.13
C ARG A 5 -27.84 -85.06 14.90
N THR A 6 -27.72 -85.29 16.20
CA THR A 6 -26.92 -84.62 17.23
C THR A 6 -25.42 -84.82 16.99
N ARG A 7 -24.58 -83.83 17.36
CA ARG A 7 -23.26 -84.08 17.97
C ARG A 7 -22.89 -82.96 18.96
N LEU A 8 -22.75 -83.35 20.23
CA LEU A 8 -21.90 -82.71 21.23
C LEU A 8 -20.42 -82.98 20.90
N ALA A 9 -19.55 -82.01 21.14
CA ALA A 9 -18.14 -82.20 21.52
C ALA A 9 -17.68 -80.90 22.22
N SER A 10 -17.56 -80.88 23.55
CA SER A 10 -16.34 -81.18 24.31
C SER A 10 -15.31 -80.05 24.22
N LEU A 11 -15.25 -79.24 25.28
CA LEU A 11 -14.15 -78.31 25.54
C LEU A 11 -12.85 -79.10 25.73
N THR A 12 -11.85 -78.81 24.91
CA THR A 12 -10.44 -79.13 25.18
C THR A 12 -9.62 -77.86 25.01
N THR A 13 -9.17 -77.33 26.13
CA THR A 13 -8.23 -76.22 26.26
C THR A 13 -6.85 -76.64 25.75
N PRO A 14 -6.23 -75.96 24.76
CA PRO A 14 -4.82 -76.11 24.52
C PRO A 14 -4.05 -75.08 25.35
N LEU A 15 -3.13 -75.60 26.17
CA LEU A 15 -2.06 -74.86 26.81
C LEU A 15 -1.11 -74.35 25.71
N VAL A 16 -1.17 -73.06 25.38
CA VAL A 16 -0.17 -72.39 24.54
C VAL A 16 0.83 -71.73 25.48
N VAL A 17 2.08 -72.20 25.41
CA VAL A 17 3.24 -71.60 26.07
C VAL A 17 3.46 -70.22 25.45
N ALA A 18 3.09 -69.17 26.18
CA ALA A 18 3.43 -67.80 25.82
C ALA A 18 4.93 -67.58 26.09
N LEU A 19 5.74 -67.55 25.04
CA LEU A 19 7.06 -66.92 25.11
C LEU A 19 6.84 -65.43 25.39
N LEU A 20 7.28 -64.96 26.56
CA LEU A 20 7.45 -63.54 26.83
C LEU A 20 8.56 -62.99 25.91
N ALA A 21 8.16 -62.50 24.75
CA ALA A 21 8.98 -61.57 23.99
C ALA A 21 8.88 -60.21 24.68
N ILE A 22 9.95 -59.79 25.35
CA ILE A 22 10.11 -58.42 25.84
C ILE A 22 10.22 -57.55 24.58
N ALA A 23 9.09 -56.96 24.16
CA ALA A 23 9.10 -55.93 23.13
C ALA A 23 9.89 -54.73 23.67
N PRO A 24 10.87 -54.18 22.92
CA PRO A 24 11.46 -52.90 23.30
C PRO A 24 10.35 -51.87 23.33
N SER A 25 10.19 -51.17 24.47
CA SER A 25 9.34 -49.99 24.55
C SER A 25 9.71 -49.06 23.38
N PRO A 26 8.74 -48.50 22.64
CA PRO A 26 9.06 -47.45 21.69
C PRO A 26 9.75 -46.35 22.50
N ALA A 27 11.02 -46.11 22.22
CA ALA A 27 11.69 -44.93 22.74
C ALA A 27 10.81 -43.75 22.35
N SER A 28 10.30 -43.03 23.34
CA SER A 28 9.67 -41.73 23.11
C SER A 28 10.70 -40.89 22.36
N ALA A 29 10.53 -40.75 21.06
CA ALA A 29 11.32 -39.83 20.27
C ALA A 29 11.01 -38.45 20.86
N GLN A 30 11.94 -37.94 21.66
CA GLN A 30 11.88 -36.58 22.18
C GLN A 30 11.73 -35.68 20.95
N ALA A 31 10.66 -34.90 20.88
CA ALA A 31 10.49 -33.92 19.81
C ALA A 31 11.79 -33.09 19.74
N PRO A 32 12.34 -32.83 18.54
CA PRO A 32 13.59 -32.10 18.44
C PRO A 32 13.41 -30.74 19.14
N SER A 33 14.21 -30.51 20.19
CA SER A 33 14.24 -29.23 20.88
C SER A 33 14.64 -28.15 19.88
N LEU A 34 13.90 -27.04 19.82
CA LEU A 34 14.23 -25.91 18.96
C LEU A 34 15.71 -25.55 19.08
N THR A 35 16.39 -25.45 17.93
CA THR A 35 17.74 -24.89 17.84
C THR A 35 17.67 -23.58 17.07
N CYS A 36 18.43 -22.58 17.48
CA CYS A 36 18.47 -21.30 16.79
C CYS A 36 19.90 -20.82 16.58
N ASP A 37 20.21 -20.35 15.38
CA ASP A 37 21.45 -19.65 15.09
C ASP A 37 21.37 -18.21 15.64
N LEU A 38 22.28 -17.88 16.56
CA LEU A 38 22.41 -16.55 17.17
C LEU A 38 23.64 -15.80 16.67
N SER A 39 24.30 -16.26 15.61
CA SER A 39 25.52 -15.65 15.07
C SER A 39 25.36 -14.19 14.63
N ALA A 40 24.16 -13.82 14.17
CA ALA A 40 23.79 -12.45 13.77
C ALA A 40 23.04 -11.68 14.87
N TYR A 41 22.85 -12.28 16.05
CA TYR A 41 22.21 -11.62 17.18
C TYR A 41 23.24 -10.85 18.02
N THR A 42 22.94 -9.59 18.27
CA THR A 42 23.71 -8.75 19.19
C THR A 42 22.82 -8.32 20.34
N ARG A 43 23.17 -8.75 21.56
CA ARG A 43 22.40 -8.41 22.76
C ARG A 43 22.33 -6.90 22.95
N ARG A 44 21.12 -6.39 23.21
CA ARG A 44 20.88 -5.02 23.69
C ARG A 44 20.44 -5.02 25.15
N PRO A 45 20.61 -3.91 25.89
CA PRO A 45 20.16 -3.83 27.29
C PRO A 45 18.66 -4.06 27.43
N ASP A 46 17.89 -3.48 26.52
CA ASP A 46 16.42 -3.43 26.55
C ASP A 46 15.77 -4.35 25.52
N ALA A 47 16.54 -5.24 24.88
CA ALA A 47 16.04 -6.31 24.02
C ALA A 47 16.99 -7.51 24.07
N THR A 48 16.48 -8.67 24.49
CA THR A 48 17.26 -9.90 24.65
C THR A 48 16.57 -11.11 24.04
N ALA A 49 17.34 -11.96 23.38
CA ALA A 49 16.96 -13.31 22.98
C ALA A 49 17.69 -14.35 23.85
N ARG A 50 16.99 -15.39 24.30
CA ARG A 50 17.55 -16.53 25.04
C ARG A 50 16.88 -17.82 24.60
N LEU A 51 17.69 -18.82 24.22
CA LEU A 51 17.22 -20.17 23.91
C LEU A 51 17.43 -21.06 25.13
N SER A 52 16.36 -21.66 25.65
CA SER A 52 16.39 -22.61 26.78
C SER A 52 15.30 -23.65 26.64
N ASP A 53 15.62 -24.92 26.91
CA ASP A 53 14.66 -26.04 26.91
C ASP A 53 13.81 -26.15 25.63
N GLY A 54 14.40 -25.81 24.48
CA GLY A 54 13.71 -25.86 23.18
C GLY A 54 12.69 -24.73 22.96
N VAL A 55 12.76 -23.64 23.74
CA VAL A 55 11.97 -22.43 23.56
C VAL A 55 12.88 -21.21 23.43
N LEU A 56 12.65 -20.40 22.40
CA LEU A 56 13.32 -19.11 22.22
C LEU A 56 12.48 -18.02 22.89
N ALA A 57 12.99 -17.45 23.97
CA ALA A 57 12.38 -16.31 24.65
C ALA A 57 13.01 -15.00 24.14
N LEU A 58 12.15 -14.12 23.64
CA LEU A 58 12.46 -12.72 23.34
C LEU A 58 11.84 -11.85 24.43
N GLU A 59 12.62 -10.96 25.02
CA GLU A 59 12.11 -9.95 25.94
C GLU A 59 12.61 -8.58 25.53
N TRP A 60 11.73 -7.58 25.48
CA TRP A 60 12.13 -6.21 25.16
C TRP A 60 11.30 -5.15 25.90
N ALA A 61 11.82 -3.93 25.92
CA ALA A 61 11.07 -2.75 26.36
C ALA A 61 9.93 -2.47 25.37
N GLY A 62 8.69 -2.54 25.85
CA GLY A 62 7.49 -2.30 25.05
C GLY A 62 7.09 -0.82 25.03
N GLY A 63 5.86 -0.57 24.54
CA GLY A 63 5.23 0.74 24.59
C GLY A 63 4.90 1.17 26.03
N GLU A 64 4.73 2.49 26.24
CA GLU A 64 4.30 3.09 27.51
C GLU A 64 5.19 2.74 28.73
N GLY A 65 6.44 2.34 28.50
CA GLY A 65 7.39 1.94 29.56
C GLY A 65 7.13 0.54 30.14
N GLY A 66 6.31 -0.28 29.49
CA GLY A 66 6.11 -1.69 29.81
C GLY A 66 7.22 -2.59 29.25
N ARG A 67 7.08 -3.91 29.44
CA ARG A 67 7.92 -4.91 28.76
C ARG A 67 7.04 -5.95 28.07
N VAL A 68 7.57 -6.55 27.02
CA VAL A 68 6.94 -7.64 26.29
C VAL A 68 7.85 -8.87 26.37
N SER A 69 7.24 -10.02 26.54
CA SER A 69 7.87 -11.33 26.43
C SER A 69 7.16 -12.13 25.34
N LEU A 70 7.93 -12.61 24.36
CA LEU A 70 7.46 -13.49 23.30
C LEU A 70 8.29 -14.78 23.35
N ARG A 71 7.63 -15.89 23.66
CA ARG A 71 8.23 -17.23 23.68
C ARG A 71 7.82 -17.98 22.42
N LEU A 72 8.81 -18.49 21.68
CA LEU A 72 8.62 -19.16 20.40
C LEU A 72 9.10 -20.60 20.48
N ALA A 73 8.32 -21.51 19.91
CA ALA A 73 8.63 -22.93 19.83
C ALA A 73 8.31 -23.48 18.43
N ILE A 74 8.68 -24.74 18.18
CA ILE A 74 8.23 -25.49 17.00
C ILE A 74 7.41 -26.69 17.49
N ARG A 75 6.20 -26.85 16.96
CA ARG A 75 5.33 -28.00 17.20
C ARG A 75 4.98 -28.65 15.87
N GLU A 76 5.32 -29.94 15.73
CA GLU A 76 5.07 -30.71 14.50
C GLU A 76 5.61 -30.04 13.22
N GLY A 77 6.70 -29.28 13.33
CA GLY A 77 7.33 -28.54 12.23
C GLY A 77 6.78 -27.13 11.99
N ALA A 78 5.72 -26.73 12.70
CA ALA A 78 5.15 -25.37 12.66
C ALA A 78 5.72 -24.48 13.78
N PRO A 79 6.25 -23.28 13.45
CA PRO A 79 6.53 -22.26 14.46
C PRO A 79 5.24 -21.82 15.15
N ILE A 80 5.29 -21.66 16.47
CA ILE A 80 4.17 -21.19 17.30
C ILE A 80 4.65 -20.13 18.30
N ILE A 81 3.70 -19.33 18.77
CA ILE A 81 3.87 -18.54 20.00
C ILE A 81 3.50 -19.46 21.17
N ASP A 82 4.52 -19.92 21.91
CA ASP A 82 4.35 -20.66 23.15
C ASP A 82 3.68 -19.78 24.21
N GLU A 83 4.10 -18.52 24.32
CA GLU A 83 3.52 -17.52 25.20
C GLU A 83 3.78 -16.10 24.68
N LEU A 84 2.77 -15.24 24.79
CA LEU A 84 2.87 -13.80 24.66
C LEU A 84 2.40 -13.14 25.96
N ALA A 85 3.31 -12.45 26.64
CA ALA A 85 3.04 -11.83 27.92
C ALA A 85 3.51 -10.38 27.98
N LEU A 86 2.81 -9.57 28.77
CA LEU A 86 3.10 -8.16 28.99
C LEU A 86 3.34 -7.89 30.47
N LEU A 87 4.28 -6.99 30.75
CA LEU A 87 4.56 -6.47 32.07
C LEU A 87 4.25 -4.97 32.09
N ALA A 88 3.25 -4.57 32.89
CA ALA A 88 2.90 -3.17 33.06
C ALA A 88 4.06 -2.37 33.72
N PRO A 89 4.18 -1.07 33.45
CA PRO A 89 5.20 -0.23 34.08
C PRO A 89 5.09 -0.29 35.61
N ARG A 90 6.22 -0.53 36.29
CA ARG A 90 6.31 -0.66 37.77
C ARG A 90 5.59 -1.88 38.36
N SER A 91 5.10 -2.81 37.54
CA SER A 91 4.63 -4.13 37.98
C SER A 91 5.79 -5.12 38.07
N SER A 92 5.61 -6.18 38.87
CA SER A 92 6.46 -7.38 38.85
C SER A 92 5.74 -8.62 38.32
N GLU A 93 4.46 -8.48 37.97
CA GLU A 93 3.59 -9.57 37.51
C GLU A 93 3.40 -9.50 36.00
N TRP A 94 3.82 -10.57 35.31
CA TRP A 94 3.56 -10.78 33.89
C TRP A 94 2.11 -11.24 33.69
N VAL A 95 1.45 -10.67 32.69
CA VAL A 95 0.11 -11.08 32.27
C VAL A 95 0.22 -11.71 30.89
N THR A 96 -0.08 -12.99 30.81
CA THR A 96 -0.17 -13.74 29.54
C THR A 96 -1.43 -13.31 28.81
N VAL A 97 -1.26 -12.70 27.64
CA VAL A 97 -2.35 -12.25 26.77
C VAL A 97 -2.64 -13.23 25.63
N GLY A 98 -1.82 -14.26 25.49
CA GLY A 98 -2.07 -15.40 24.63
C GLY A 98 -1.00 -16.47 24.79
N ASP A 99 -1.38 -17.72 24.62
CA ASP A 99 -0.52 -18.89 24.70
C ASP A 99 -0.97 -19.91 23.66
N ASP A 100 -0.03 -20.74 23.20
CA ASP A 100 -0.26 -21.75 22.16
C ASP A 100 -0.85 -21.22 20.83
N LEU A 101 -0.36 -20.07 20.36
CA LEU A 101 -0.90 -19.41 19.17
C LEU A 101 -0.18 -19.86 17.89
N GLY A 102 -0.96 -20.13 16.85
CA GLY A 102 -0.45 -20.46 15.52
C GLY A 102 -0.46 -19.28 14.55
N PHE A 103 0.31 -19.42 13.47
CA PHE A 103 0.29 -18.49 12.34
C PHE A 103 -0.42 -19.13 11.16
N GLU A 104 -1.48 -18.50 10.68
CA GLU A 104 -2.18 -18.91 9.47
C GLU A 104 -1.85 -17.94 8.35
N PHE A 105 -1.37 -18.46 7.22
CA PHE A 105 -1.25 -17.70 5.97
C PHE A 105 -2.06 -18.41 4.90
N ARG A 106 -2.89 -17.66 4.18
CA ARG A 106 -3.64 -18.16 3.03
C ARG A 106 -3.26 -17.35 1.79
N ILE A 107 -3.09 -18.02 0.67
CA ILE A 107 -2.77 -17.38 -0.60
C ILE A 107 -3.79 -17.78 -1.65
N VAL A 108 -4.09 -16.84 -2.54
CA VAL A 108 -4.78 -17.13 -3.78
C VAL A 108 -3.97 -16.55 -4.92
N GLU A 109 -3.56 -17.41 -5.83
CA GLU A 109 -2.75 -17.09 -7.00
C GLU A 109 -3.63 -17.15 -8.25
N GLY A 110 -3.36 -16.26 -9.20
CA GLY A 110 -3.92 -16.28 -10.55
C GLY A 110 -2.85 -15.97 -11.59
N PHE A 111 -3.25 -15.98 -12.86
CA PHE A 111 -2.34 -15.68 -13.98
C PHE A 111 -2.40 -14.19 -14.34
N ARG A 112 -1.24 -13.53 -14.23
CA ARG A 112 -1.01 -12.11 -14.56
C ARG A 112 -1.13 -11.85 -16.06
N ARG A 113 -1.96 -10.89 -16.43
CA ARG A 113 -2.17 -10.42 -17.81
C ARG A 113 -2.02 -8.92 -17.94
N MET A 114 -1.60 -8.49 -19.12
CA MET A 114 -1.67 -7.10 -19.56
C MET A 114 -3.07 -6.77 -20.09
N SER A 115 -3.56 -5.58 -19.73
CA SER A 115 -4.89 -5.06 -20.08
C SER A 115 -4.99 -4.53 -21.51
N ASN A 116 -6.21 -4.37 -22.04
CA ASN A 116 -6.43 -3.61 -23.27
C ASN A 116 -5.97 -2.15 -23.14
N GLN A 117 -6.15 -1.53 -21.97
CA GLN A 117 -5.78 -0.12 -21.77
C GLN A 117 -4.27 0.12 -21.88
N GLN A 118 -3.44 -0.82 -21.43
CA GLN A 118 -1.98 -0.75 -21.60
C GLN A 118 -1.55 -1.01 -23.05
N LEU A 119 -2.31 -1.83 -23.80
CA LEU A 119 -1.99 -2.18 -25.19
C LEU A 119 -2.24 -1.05 -26.18
N VAL A 120 -3.23 -0.18 -25.92
CA VAL A 120 -3.58 0.94 -26.81
C VAL A 120 -2.39 1.87 -27.05
N PRO A 121 -1.76 2.50 -26.04
CA PRO A 121 -0.65 3.42 -26.27
C PRO A 121 0.56 2.74 -26.91
N LEU A 122 0.83 1.46 -26.60
CA LEU A 122 1.89 0.70 -27.26
C LEU A 122 1.64 0.54 -28.77
N ARG A 123 0.39 0.31 -29.18
CA ARG A 123 0.01 0.24 -30.60
C ARG A 123 0.13 1.60 -31.28
N GLU A 124 -0.29 2.67 -30.61
CA GLU A 124 -0.16 4.04 -31.11
C GLU A 124 1.30 4.46 -31.29
N LEU A 125 2.19 3.96 -30.43
CA LEU A 125 3.64 4.11 -30.53
C LEU A 125 4.29 3.12 -31.52
N GLU A 126 3.49 2.34 -32.26
CA GLU A 126 3.95 1.33 -33.22
C GLU A 126 4.89 0.27 -32.62
N VAL A 127 4.79 0.03 -31.30
CA VAL A 127 5.57 -1.00 -30.62
C VAL A 127 5.01 -2.38 -30.97
N ALA A 128 5.85 -3.24 -31.55
CA ALA A 128 5.48 -4.61 -31.86
C ALA A 128 5.14 -5.40 -30.59
N LEU A 129 3.93 -5.94 -30.50
CA LEU A 129 3.46 -6.71 -29.35
C LEU A 129 4.02 -8.14 -29.40
N THR A 130 5.31 -8.29 -29.07
CA THR A 130 5.98 -9.58 -28.93
C THR A 130 5.82 -10.15 -27.51
N GLN A 131 6.15 -11.42 -27.31
CA GLN A 131 6.17 -12.04 -25.97
C GLN A 131 7.09 -11.28 -25.00
N GLU A 132 8.25 -10.79 -25.47
CA GLU A 132 9.18 -9.99 -24.65
C GLU A 132 8.53 -8.69 -24.17
N ILE A 133 7.77 -8.00 -25.04
CA ILE A 133 7.06 -6.77 -24.67
C ILE A 133 5.96 -7.06 -23.65
N VAL A 134 5.18 -8.13 -23.85
CA VAL A 134 4.18 -8.55 -22.86
C VAL A 134 4.84 -8.91 -21.52
N ASP A 135 5.94 -9.66 -21.53
CA ASP A 135 6.67 -10.05 -20.31
C ASP A 135 7.28 -8.88 -19.56
N ARG A 136 7.62 -7.79 -20.27
CA ARG A 136 8.10 -6.54 -19.68
C ARG A 136 6.98 -5.76 -19.00
N TYR A 137 5.89 -5.49 -19.71
CA TYR A 137 4.87 -4.53 -19.27
C TYR A 137 3.70 -5.14 -18.49
N LYS A 138 3.55 -6.48 -18.46
CA LYS A 138 2.50 -7.14 -17.67
C LYS A 138 2.61 -6.91 -16.17
N TRP A 139 3.71 -6.37 -15.66
CA TRP A 139 3.85 -6.08 -14.23
C TRP A 139 3.27 -4.71 -13.84
N ASP A 140 3.17 -3.78 -14.80
CA ASP A 140 2.68 -2.41 -14.61
C ASP A 140 1.14 -2.32 -14.69
N VAL A 141 0.45 -3.31 -14.13
CA VAL A 141 -0.99 -3.52 -14.35
C VAL A 141 -1.88 -2.73 -13.40
N PHE A 142 -3.12 -2.59 -13.86
CA PHE A 142 -4.20 -1.92 -13.13
C PHE A 142 -5.54 -2.65 -13.38
N TRP A 143 -5.72 -3.13 -14.62
CA TRP A 143 -6.91 -3.85 -15.05
C TRP A 143 -6.55 -5.29 -15.45
N ASP A 144 -6.75 -6.24 -14.54
CA ASP A 144 -6.52 -7.66 -14.82
C ASP A 144 -7.65 -8.48 -14.22
N ALA A 145 -7.88 -8.41 -12.90
CA ALA A 145 -8.77 -9.31 -12.16
C ALA A 145 -8.42 -10.81 -12.39
N PRO A 146 -7.23 -11.26 -11.97
CA PRO A 146 -6.74 -12.62 -12.22
C PRO A 146 -7.63 -13.75 -11.70
N LEU A 147 -8.51 -13.47 -10.74
CA LEU A 147 -9.38 -14.45 -10.08
C LEU A 147 -10.81 -14.45 -10.64
N ASP A 148 -11.13 -13.56 -11.58
CA ASP A 148 -12.47 -13.47 -12.14
C ASP A 148 -12.68 -14.51 -13.25
N LEU A 149 -13.46 -15.55 -12.91
CA LEU A 149 -13.84 -16.65 -13.79
C LEU A 149 -15.12 -16.38 -14.59
N ARG A 150 -15.76 -15.22 -14.40
CA ARG A 150 -16.99 -14.89 -15.14
C ARG A 150 -16.66 -14.65 -16.61
N THR A 151 -17.65 -14.91 -17.45
CA THR A 151 -17.64 -14.37 -18.82
C THR A 151 -17.78 -12.87 -18.74
N GLU A 152 -16.94 -12.12 -19.47
CA GLU A 152 -17.00 -10.68 -19.45
C GLU A 152 -18.37 -10.16 -19.89
N VAL A 153 -19.01 -9.44 -19.00
CA VAL A 153 -20.13 -8.55 -19.28
C VAL A 153 -19.50 -7.20 -19.61
N GLY A 154 -19.69 -6.71 -20.83
CA GLY A 154 -18.93 -5.57 -21.37
C GLY A 154 -18.86 -4.35 -20.45
N GLY A 155 -17.70 -3.68 -20.45
CA GLY A 155 -17.39 -2.54 -19.57
C GLY A 155 -15.93 -2.59 -19.10
N GLY A 156 -15.40 -1.47 -18.58
CA GLY A 156 -14.04 -1.39 -18.05
C GLY A 156 -12.93 -1.58 -19.11
N ASN A 157 -11.74 -1.98 -18.65
CA ASN A 157 -10.54 -2.16 -19.48
C ASN A 157 -9.87 -3.54 -19.31
N PRO A 158 -10.60 -4.65 -19.47
CA PRO A 158 -10.05 -5.97 -19.21
C PRO A 158 -8.90 -6.36 -20.15
N PRO A 159 -8.19 -7.47 -19.86
CA PRO A 159 -7.28 -8.11 -20.81
C PRO A 159 -7.95 -8.46 -22.16
N PRO A 160 -7.20 -8.59 -23.27
CA PRO A 160 -7.76 -8.95 -24.57
C PRO A 160 -8.45 -10.33 -24.54
N ALA A 161 -9.70 -10.40 -24.98
CA ALA A 161 -10.46 -11.64 -25.04
C ALA A 161 -9.78 -12.74 -25.87
N ALA A 162 -9.09 -12.36 -26.96
CA ALA A 162 -8.35 -13.29 -27.81
C ALA A 162 -6.93 -13.64 -27.28
N GLY A 163 -6.48 -12.99 -26.20
CA GLY A 163 -5.08 -13.03 -25.76
C GLY A 163 -4.16 -12.16 -26.62
N VAL A 164 -2.87 -12.17 -26.31
CA VAL A 164 -1.84 -11.41 -27.04
C VAL A 164 -0.46 -12.03 -26.86
N ALA A 165 0.25 -12.28 -27.97
CA ALA A 165 1.67 -12.65 -27.99
C ALA A 165 2.10 -13.79 -27.04
N GLY A 166 1.20 -14.75 -26.75
CA GLY A 166 1.43 -15.89 -25.85
C GLY A 166 0.75 -15.77 -24.48
N GLN A 167 0.28 -14.58 -24.11
CA GLN A 167 -0.70 -14.40 -23.03
C GLN A 167 -2.04 -15.03 -23.42
N PRO A 168 -2.63 -15.91 -22.59
CA PRO A 168 -3.95 -16.49 -22.82
C PRO A 168 -5.06 -15.43 -22.76
N GLY A 169 -6.12 -15.65 -23.54
CA GLY A 169 -7.32 -14.82 -23.58
C GLY A 169 -8.30 -15.05 -22.43
N LEU A 170 -9.56 -14.70 -22.67
CA LEU A 170 -10.69 -14.82 -21.74
C LEU A 170 -11.82 -15.67 -22.37
N PRO A 171 -12.71 -16.31 -21.58
CA PRO A 171 -12.70 -16.37 -20.12
C PRO A 171 -11.51 -17.17 -19.57
N ARG A 172 -11.16 -16.94 -18.31
CA ARG A 172 -10.06 -17.62 -17.62
C ARG A 172 -10.39 -19.09 -17.37
N SER A 173 -9.37 -19.95 -17.36
CA SER A 173 -9.54 -21.31 -16.85
C SER A 173 -9.50 -21.30 -15.33
N PRO A 174 -10.39 -22.06 -14.64
CA PRO A 174 -10.24 -22.32 -13.20
C PRO A 174 -8.87 -22.90 -12.81
N ASP A 175 -8.20 -23.60 -13.73
CA ASP A 175 -6.86 -24.18 -13.51
C ASP A 175 -5.76 -23.13 -13.36
N GLU A 176 -6.04 -21.87 -13.73
CA GLU A 176 -5.13 -20.74 -13.50
C GLU A 176 -5.10 -20.32 -12.03
N ILE A 177 -6.11 -20.69 -11.24
CA ILE A 177 -6.27 -20.27 -9.86
C ILE A 177 -5.76 -21.36 -8.91
N ARG A 178 -4.83 -20.99 -8.03
CA ARG A 178 -4.39 -21.85 -6.92
C ARG A 178 -4.78 -21.23 -5.60
N ARG A 179 -5.32 -22.06 -4.70
CA ARG A 179 -5.64 -21.70 -3.32
C ARG A 179 -4.84 -22.60 -2.42
N ALA A 180 -4.15 -22.03 -1.45
CA ALA A 180 -3.34 -22.79 -0.53
C ALA A 180 -3.27 -22.09 0.83
N GLU A 181 -3.03 -22.90 1.85
CA GLU A 181 -2.63 -22.45 3.17
C GLU A 181 -1.16 -22.77 3.38
N ALA A 182 -0.51 -22.04 4.26
CA ALA A 182 0.90 -22.29 4.56
C ALA A 182 1.09 -23.66 5.21
N THR A 183 2.15 -24.35 4.81
CA THR A 183 2.66 -25.50 5.57
C THR A 183 4.09 -25.23 5.97
N TYR A 184 4.46 -25.73 7.15
CA TYR A 184 5.74 -25.48 7.78
C TYR A 184 6.50 -26.78 8.00
N ARG A 185 7.80 -26.73 7.73
CA ARG A 185 8.76 -27.80 8.05
C ARG A 185 9.99 -27.22 8.73
N ALA A 186 9.76 -26.30 9.66
CA ALA A 186 10.82 -25.69 10.44
C ALA A 186 11.47 -26.72 11.36
N THR A 187 12.79 -26.73 11.40
CA THR A 187 13.60 -27.58 12.30
C THR A 187 14.45 -26.76 13.26
N GLY A 188 14.49 -25.44 13.05
CA GLY A 188 15.25 -24.47 13.82
C GLY A 188 14.90 -23.06 13.39
N CYS A 189 15.62 -22.08 13.94
CA CYS A 189 15.45 -20.67 13.60
C CYS A 189 16.80 -19.94 13.49
N SER A 190 16.79 -18.68 13.07
CA SER A 190 17.91 -17.76 13.24
C SER A 190 17.43 -16.45 13.84
N VAL A 191 18.29 -15.79 14.61
CA VAL A 191 17.98 -14.50 15.24
C VAL A 191 18.98 -13.45 14.76
N LYS A 192 18.45 -12.30 14.33
CA LYS A 192 19.23 -11.15 13.88
C LYS A 192 18.88 -9.91 14.68
N THR A 193 19.88 -9.10 14.98
CA THR A 193 19.69 -7.73 15.49
C THR A 193 20.10 -6.73 14.41
N ASP A 194 19.27 -5.71 14.19
CA ASP A 194 19.54 -4.59 13.30
C ASP A 194 19.02 -3.31 13.95
N GLY A 195 19.91 -2.51 14.52
CA GLY A 195 19.55 -1.38 15.37
C GLY A 195 18.66 -1.81 16.54
N ARG A 196 17.46 -1.23 16.65
CA ARG A 196 16.41 -1.55 17.64
C ARG A 196 15.49 -2.70 17.21
N ARG A 197 15.65 -3.23 16.00
CA ARG A 197 14.89 -4.36 15.49
C ARG A 197 15.56 -5.68 15.86
N MET A 198 14.76 -6.62 16.34
CA MET A 198 15.15 -8.02 16.48
C MET A 198 14.22 -8.87 15.65
N SER A 199 14.79 -9.74 14.80
CA SER A 199 14.03 -10.60 13.90
C SER A 199 14.37 -12.07 14.15
N VAL A 200 13.36 -12.92 14.07
CA VAL A 200 13.48 -14.38 14.14
C VAL A 200 12.97 -14.97 12.84
N THR A 201 13.80 -15.76 12.16
CA THR A 201 13.48 -16.41 10.89
C THR A 201 13.35 -17.91 11.08
N PHE A 202 12.24 -18.48 10.62
CA PHE A 202 11.97 -19.92 10.59
C PHE A 202 11.89 -20.41 9.14
N PRO A 203 12.95 -21.10 8.66
CA PRO A 203 12.95 -21.63 7.30
C PRO A 203 11.99 -22.81 7.11
N GLY A 204 11.62 -23.05 5.85
CA GLY A 204 10.85 -24.23 5.45
C GLY A 204 9.35 -23.99 5.40
N MET A 205 8.94 -22.74 5.14
CA MET A 205 7.57 -22.40 4.79
C MET A 205 7.30 -22.67 3.31
N THR A 206 6.13 -23.22 3.00
CA THR A 206 5.57 -23.26 1.64
C THR A 206 4.17 -22.67 1.66
N LEU A 207 3.82 -21.91 0.62
CA LEU A 207 2.53 -21.22 0.51
C LEU A 207 2.13 -21.18 -0.97
N GLY A 208 1.30 -22.14 -1.40
CA GLY A 208 0.97 -22.29 -2.81
C GLY A 208 2.21 -22.61 -3.65
N SER A 209 2.48 -21.82 -4.68
CA SER A 209 3.72 -21.92 -5.47
C SER A 209 4.95 -21.29 -4.81
N PHE A 210 4.78 -20.61 -3.67
CA PHE A 210 5.87 -19.92 -2.99
C PHE A 210 6.60 -20.83 -1.99
N ALA A 211 7.91 -20.64 -1.89
CA ALA A 211 8.75 -21.25 -0.87
C ALA A 211 9.65 -20.19 -0.23
N GLY A 212 9.85 -20.31 1.08
CA GLY A 212 10.66 -19.36 1.84
C GLY A 212 10.50 -19.57 3.34
N ASP A 213 10.38 -18.45 4.06
CA ASP A 213 10.53 -18.42 5.50
C ASP A 213 9.35 -17.68 6.17
N LEU A 214 9.05 -18.07 7.41
CA LEU A 214 8.28 -17.24 8.34
C LEU A 214 9.24 -16.32 9.09
N VAL A 215 8.99 -15.01 9.08
CA VAL A 215 9.81 -14.01 9.76
C VAL A 215 8.97 -13.24 10.77
N LEU A 216 9.43 -13.18 12.01
CA LEU A 216 8.85 -12.35 13.07
C LEU A 216 9.82 -11.22 13.39
N SER A 217 9.35 -9.99 13.43
CA SER A 217 10.17 -8.83 13.80
C SER A 217 9.51 -8.03 14.92
N VAL A 218 10.31 -7.68 15.94
CA VAL A 218 9.93 -6.83 17.07
C VAL A 218 10.85 -5.63 17.17
N HIS A 219 10.35 -4.52 17.72
CA HIS A 219 11.09 -3.26 17.81
C HIS A 219 11.11 -2.73 19.24
N GLU A 220 12.30 -2.43 19.74
CA GLU A 220 12.51 -1.86 21.07
C GLU A 220 11.78 -0.51 21.22
N GLY A 221 10.87 -0.42 22.20
CA GLY A 221 10.06 0.78 22.51
C GLY A 221 8.59 0.68 22.08
N THR A 222 8.16 -0.46 21.51
CA THR A 222 6.76 -0.69 21.11
C THR A 222 6.38 -2.16 21.31
N ASN A 223 5.08 -2.45 21.44
CA ASN A 223 4.58 -3.83 21.48
C ASN A 223 4.36 -4.41 20.07
N LEU A 224 4.62 -3.62 19.02
CA LEU A 224 4.38 -4.01 17.63
C LEU A 224 5.14 -5.30 17.27
N LEU A 225 4.38 -6.33 16.91
CA LEU A 225 4.88 -7.56 16.32
C LEU A 225 4.54 -7.56 14.82
N ARG A 226 5.57 -7.64 13.97
CA ARG A 226 5.40 -7.86 12.53
C ARG A 226 5.61 -9.34 12.24
N VAL A 227 4.68 -9.95 11.51
CA VAL A 227 4.76 -11.35 11.08
C VAL A 227 4.67 -11.39 9.57
N GLU A 228 5.59 -12.11 8.94
CA GLU A 228 5.74 -12.10 7.49
C GLU A 228 5.98 -13.50 6.93
N ALA A 229 5.36 -13.78 5.78
CA ALA A 229 5.87 -14.78 4.87
C ALA A 229 6.83 -14.09 3.89
N VAL A 230 8.11 -14.43 3.97
CA VAL A 230 9.17 -13.95 3.09
C VAL A 230 9.49 -15.07 2.13
N ALA A 231 8.91 -15.02 0.94
CA ALA A 231 8.91 -16.16 0.02
C ALA A 231 8.95 -15.75 -1.45
N SER A 232 9.48 -16.64 -2.29
CA SER A 232 9.55 -16.43 -3.74
C SER A 232 8.90 -17.58 -4.49
N THR A 233 8.48 -17.32 -5.73
CA THR A 233 7.99 -18.33 -6.68
C THR A 233 8.86 -18.29 -7.94
N SER A 234 9.05 -19.44 -8.58
CA SER A 234 9.70 -19.54 -9.89
C SER A 234 8.70 -19.58 -11.04
N LEU A 235 7.40 -19.63 -10.75
CA LEU A 235 6.37 -19.64 -11.78
C LEU A 235 6.31 -18.29 -12.52
N PRO A 236 6.19 -18.30 -13.85
CA PRO A 236 6.02 -17.08 -14.62
C PRO A 236 4.61 -16.50 -14.42
N SER A 237 4.49 -15.17 -14.52
CA SER A 237 3.21 -14.46 -14.58
C SER A 237 2.29 -14.72 -13.38
N VAL A 238 2.82 -14.78 -12.16
CA VAL A 238 1.97 -14.94 -10.96
C VAL A 238 1.42 -13.59 -10.53
N ALA A 239 0.11 -13.54 -10.34
CA ALA A 239 -0.56 -12.51 -9.56
C ALA A 239 -1.15 -13.14 -8.29
N TYR A 240 -1.11 -12.46 -7.15
CA TYR A 240 -1.56 -13.08 -5.90
C TYR A 240 -2.09 -12.09 -4.87
N LYS A 241 -2.93 -12.61 -3.98
CA LYS A 241 -3.38 -11.97 -2.74
C LYS A 241 -3.05 -12.89 -1.56
N TYR A 242 -2.93 -12.32 -0.36
CA TYR A 242 -2.70 -13.09 0.85
C TYR A 242 -3.61 -12.64 2.00
N ASP A 243 -3.89 -13.60 2.90
CA ASP A 243 -4.51 -13.35 4.21
C ASP A 243 -3.55 -13.87 5.28
N VAL A 244 -3.59 -13.26 6.46
CA VAL A 244 -2.76 -13.65 7.62
C VAL A 244 -3.62 -13.66 8.86
N GLY A 245 -3.42 -14.62 9.76
CA GLY A 245 -4.11 -14.69 11.04
C GLY A 245 -3.26 -15.25 12.17
N LEU A 246 -3.69 -14.91 13.38
CA LEU A 246 -3.25 -15.50 14.63
C LEU A 246 -4.35 -16.44 15.11
N THR A 247 -4.01 -17.71 15.33
CA THR A 247 -4.98 -18.77 15.63
C THR A 247 -4.82 -19.31 17.03
N GLY A 248 -5.86 -19.98 17.55
CA GLY A 248 -5.82 -20.63 18.87
C GLY A 248 -6.04 -19.69 20.05
N LEU A 249 -6.65 -18.52 19.82
CA LEU A 249 -6.97 -17.58 20.90
C LEU A 249 -8.03 -18.19 21.82
N ASP A 250 -7.78 -18.12 23.13
CA ASP A 250 -8.62 -18.73 24.17
C ASP A 250 -10.00 -18.04 24.26
N LEU A 251 -11.05 -18.81 23.97
CA LEU A 251 -12.44 -18.35 24.09
C LEU A 251 -12.98 -18.50 25.53
N ASP A 252 -12.52 -19.51 26.26
CA ASP A 252 -13.00 -19.85 27.61
C ASP A 252 -12.60 -18.78 28.64
N ALA A 253 -11.51 -18.04 28.39
CA ALA A 253 -11.09 -16.89 29.20
C ALA A 253 -11.88 -15.60 28.95
N GLY A 254 -13.07 -15.68 28.34
CA GLY A 254 -13.91 -14.52 28.02
C GLY A 254 -13.57 -13.89 26.67
N GLY A 255 -13.09 -14.70 25.72
CA GLY A 255 -12.67 -14.23 24.40
C GLY A 255 -13.78 -13.53 23.62
N ARG A 256 -13.47 -12.38 23.03
CA ARG A 256 -14.40 -11.60 22.19
C ARG A 256 -13.66 -10.97 21.03
N VAL A 257 -14.40 -10.68 19.97
CA VAL A 257 -13.90 -9.96 18.80
C VAL A 257 -14.50 -8.57 18.77
N HIS A 258 -13.68 -7.55 18.55
CA HIS A 258 -14.07 -6.15 18.47
C HIS A 258 -13.57 -5.51 17.18
N TRP A 259 -14.34 -4.58 16.62
CA TRP A 259 -13.96 -3.77 15.47
C TRP A 259 -14.81 -2.49 15.44
N ARG A 260 -14.35 -1.45 14.73
CA ARG A 260 -15.23 -0.32 14.38
C ARG A 260 -15.93 -0.62 13.07
N ASP A 261 -17.25 -0.51 12.99
CA ASP A 261 -17.96 -0.63 11.71
C ASP A 261 -17.68 0.56 10.78
N ILE A 262 -18.25 0.55 9.57
CA ILE A 262 -18.08 1.62 8.57
C ILE A 262 -18.65 2.98 9.02
N ALA A 263 -19.48 3.01 10.07
CA ALA A 263 -19.96 4.24 10.71
C ALA A 263 -19.09 4.64 11.93
N SER A 264 -17.91 4.01 12.05
CA SER A 264 -16.95 4.18 13.16
C SER A 264 -17.50 3.82 14.54
N GLN A 265 -18.58 3.03 14.63
CA GLN A 265 -19.11 2.56 15.91
C GLN A 265 -18.40 1.29 16.34
N MET A 266 -18.01 1.20 17.62
CA MET A 266 -17.39 0.00 18.18
C MET A 266 -18.42 -1.14 18.25
N GLN A 267 -18.06 -2.29 17.70
CA GLN A 267 -18.81 -3.52 17.70
C GLN A 267 -18.10 -4.55 18.58
N SER A 268 -18.87 -5.45 19.19
CA SER A 268 -18.35 -6.54 20.02
C SER A 268 -19.13 -7.83 19.75
N TYR A 269 -18.42 -8.92 19.53
CA TYR A 269 -19.01 -10.24 19.27
C TYR A 269 -18.38 -11.32 20.15
N GLY A 270 -19.22 -12.01 20.93
CA GLY A 270 -18.79 -12.99 21.94
C GLY A 270 -18.74 -14.45 21.47
N LEU A 271 -18.87 -14.72 20.16
CA LEU A 271 -18.62 -16.06 19.57
C LEU A 271 -19.38 -17.23 20.24
N SER A 272 -20.60 -17.02 20.75
CA SER A 272 -21.38 -18.06 21.44
C SER A 272 -22.08 -19.05 20.49
N GLY A 273 -22.03 -18.81 19.18
CA GLY A 273 -22.61 -19.69 18.15
C GLY A 273 -21.78 -20.95 17.87
N PRO A 274 -22.18 -21.79 16.89
CA PRO A 274 -21.36 -22.92 16.45
C PRO A 274 -20.03 -22.45 15.83
N ALA A 275 -19.05 -23.35 15.78
CA ALA A 275 -17.81 -23.14 15.04
C ALA A 275 -18.09 -22.71 13.60
N ASN A 276 -17.27 -21.80 13.09
CA ASN A 276 -17.38 -21.31 11.73
C ASN A 276 -16.74 -22.31 10.76
N VAL A 277 -17.38 -22.51 9.60
CA VAL A 277 -16.81 -23.32 8.51
C VAL A 277 -15.71 -22.56 7.79
N ASP A 278 -15.92 -21.25 7.60
CA ASP A 278 -15.01 -20.35 6.90
C ASP A 278 -14.75 -19.09 7.74
N PRO A 279 -13.62 -18.40 7.53
CA PRO A 279 -13.38 -17.06 8.06
C PRO A 279 -14.50 -16.08 7.72
N VAL A 280 -14.98 -15.34 8.72
CA VAL A 280 -15.98 -14.29 8.56
C VAL A 280 -15.28 -12.98 8.24
N ALA A 281 -15.49 -12.47 7.02
CA ALA A 281 -14.96 -11.17 6.61
C ALA A 281 -15.66 -10.02 7.36
N VAL A 282 -14.88 -9.06 7.85
CA VAL A 282 -15.35 -7.90 8.59
C VAL A 282 -15.04 -6.63 7.81
N ARG A 283 -16.07 -5.83 7.53
CA ARG A 283 -15.94 -4.45 7.02
C ARG A 283 -15.67 -3.51 8.19
N ALA A 284 -14.42 -3.54 8.66
CA ALA A 284 -13.96 -2.67 9.73
C ALA A 284 -13.47 -1.34 9.16
N ALA A 285 -13.88 -0.23 9.77
CA ALA A 285 -13.17 1.03 9.62
C ALA A 285 -11.73 0.88 10.13
N ASN A 286 -10.80 1.59 9.51
CA ASN A 286 -9.37 1.60 9.83
C ASN A 286 -8.63 0.27 9.68
N ARG A 287 -9.31 -0.80 9.23
CA ARG A 287 -8.73 -2.11 8.96
C ARG A 287 -8.13 -2.76 10.22
N VAL A 288 -8.76 -2.53 11.38
CA VAL A 288 -8.36 -3.09 12.68
C VAL A 288 -9.45 -4.03 13.21
N VAL A 289 -9.03 -5.23 13.61
CA VAL A 289 -9.82 -6.15 14.43
C VAL A 289 -9.06 -6.47 15.71
N VAL A 290 -9.75 -6.57 16.83
CA VAL A 290 -9.17 -6.80 18.15
C VAL A 290 -9.74 -8.06 18.77
N ALA A 291 -8.89 -8.96 19.21
CA ALA A 291 -9.25 -10.08 20.07
C ALA A 291 -9.08 -9.64 21.52
N GLU A 292 -10.16 -9.64 22.29
CA GLU A 292 -10.09 -9.57 23.75
C GLU A 292 -9.67 -10.95 24.26
N THR A 293 -8.69 -10.96 25.15
CA THR A 293 -8.09 -12.16 25.72
C THR A 293 -7.98 -12.03 27.24
N ARG A 294 -7.33 -12.99 27.91
CA ARG A 294 -7.18 -13.01 29.37
C ARG A 294 -6.42 -11.76 29.86
N GLY A 295 -7.16 -10.80 30.44
CA GLY A 295 -6.57 -9.60 31.05
C GLY A 295 -5.93 -8.62 30.05
N GLY A 296 -6.18 -8.78 28.76
CA GLY A 296 -5.62 -7.94 27.71
C GLY A 296 -6.34 -8.10 26.37
N ALA A 297 -5.73 -7.58 25.31
CA ALA A 297 -6.25 -7.68 23.97
C ALA A 297 -5.12 -7.66 22.94
N ILE A 298 -5.38 -8.22 21.75
CA ILE A 298 -4.45 -8.25 20.63
C ILE A 298 -5.15 -7.65 19.41
N ALA A 299 -4.63 -6.52 18.90
CA ALA A 299 -5.08 -5.96 17.64
C ALA A 299 -4.37 -6.65 16.46
N ALA A 300 -5.08 -6.90 15.36
CA ALA A 300 -4.53 -7.33 14.08
C ALA A 300 -4.87 -6.30 13.00
N PHE A 301 -3.85 -5.84 12.27
CA PHE A 301 -4.00 -4.82 11.24
C PHE A 301 -2.91 -4.93 10.15
N PRO A 302 -3.18 -4.46 8.92
CA PRO A 302 -2.23 -4.58 7.83
C PRO A 302 -1.20 -3.43 7.82
N PRO A 303 -0.09 -3.56 7.08
CA PRO A 303 0.63 -2.38 6.60
C PRO A 303 -0.33 -1.39 5.91
N PRO A 304 -0.26 -0.09 6.19
CA PRO A 304 -1.33 0.84 5.79
C PRO A 304 -1.42 1.03 4.27
N HIS A 305 -0.28 1.02 3.57
CA HIS A 305 -0.24 1.29 2.13
C HIS A 305 0.25 0.08 1.32
N THR A 306 1.27 -0.64 1.80
CA THR A 306 1.81 -1.80 1.07
C THR A 306 0.85 -2.98 1.04
N PHE A 307 -0.22 -3.00 1.85
CA PHE A 307 -1.29 -4.01 1.82
C PHE A 307 -2.33 -3.81 0.70
N PHE A 308 -2.21 -2.75 -0.08
CA PHE A 308 -3.14 -2.43 -1.16
C PHE A 308 -2.39 -2.34 -2.50
N TRP A 309 -2.88 -3.04 -3.52
CA TRP A 309 -2.50 -2.76 -4.91
C TRP A 309 -3.29 -1.57 -5.44
N ALA A 310 -2.88 -1.05 -6.60
CA ALA A 310 -3.59 0.05 -7.21
C ALA A 310 -5.01 -0.36 -7.65
N ARG A 311 -5.99 0.40 -7.17
CA ARG A 311 -7.39 0.34 -7.59
C ARG A 311 -7.89 1.74 -7.93
N GLU A 312 -8.99 1.79 -8.67
CA GLU A 312 -9.75 3.01 -8.94
C GLU A 312 -10.99 3.14 -8.04
N ILE A 313 -11.25 2.13 -7.21
CA ILE A 313 -12.39 2.09 -6.29
C ILE A 313 -11.84 1.83 -4.88
N GLU A 314 -12.27 2.62 -3.90
CA GLU A 314 -11.79 2.56 -2.51
C GLU A 314 -12.78 1.93 -1.55
N THR A 315 -13.81 1.27 -2.09
CA THR A 315 -14.82 0.61 -1.28
C THR A 315 -14.19 -0.41 -0.34
N ASN A 316 -14.61 -0.36 0.92
CA ASN A 316 -14.21 -1.32 1.92
C ASN A 316 -14.86 -2.69 1.64
N VAL A 317 -14.05 -3.64 1.16
CA VAL A 317 -14.46 -5.02 0.86
C VAL A 317 -14.22 -6.00 2.03
N GLY A 318 -13.89 -5.46 3.21
CA GLY A 318 -13.65 -6.18 4.45
C GLY A 318 -12.23 -6.69 4.59
N TYR A 319 -11.33 -5.87 5.13
CA TYR A 319 -9.90 -6.18 5.21
C TYR A 319 -9.47 -6.94 6.46
N ASN A 320 -10.42 -7.31 7.31
CA ASN A 320 -10.20 -8.13 8.49
C ASN A 320 -11.09 -9.35 8.48
N TRP A 321 -10.77 -10.32 9.33
CA TRP A 321 -11.61 -11.48 9.53
C TRP A 321 -11.51 -12.01 10.97
N TYR A 322 -12.51 -12.76 11.38
CA TYR A 322 -12.46 -13.63 12.54
C TYR A 322 -12.98 -15.02 12.18
N ARG A 323 -12.65 -16.04 12.97
CA ARG A 323 -13.22 -17.38 12.86
C ARG A 323 -13.33 -17.97 14.26
N LYS A 324 -14.51 -18.43 14.67
CA LYS A 324 -14.63 -19.36 15.79
C LYS A 324 -14.15 -20.72 15.32
N ASP A 325 -13.06 -21.22 15.87
CA ASP A 325 -12.43 -22.46 15.42
C ASP A 325 -13.15 -23.68 16.01
N ASP A 326 -13.43 -23.64 17.32
CA ASP A 326 -14.19 -24.65 18.05
C ASP A 326 -14.83 -24.05 19.31
N ASP A 327 -15.26 -24.88 20.27
CA ASP A 327 -15.90 -24.41 21.50
C ASP A 327 -14.95 -23.65 22.43
N GLY A 328 -13.63 -23.87 22.33
CA GLY A 328 -12.62 -23.28 23.23
C GLY A 328 -11.69 -22.27 22.56
N SER A 329 -11.72 -22.13 21.23
CA SER A 329 -10.77 -21.29 20.51
C SER A 329 -11.36 -20.49 19.35
N PHE A 330 -10.68 -19.39 19.03
CA PHE A 330 -10.97 -18.55 17.88
C PHE A 330 -9.70 -17.93 17.26
N SER A 331 -9.87 -17.34 16.10
CA SER A 331 -8.81 -16.74 15.28
C SER A 331 -9.22 -15.35 14.80
N ILE A 332 -8.26 -14.45 14.64
CA ILE A 332 -8.43 -13.14 14.00
C ILE A 332 -7.30 -12.84 13.03
N GLY A 333 -7.56 -11.95 12.06
CA GLY A 333 -6.50 -11.57 11.13
C GLY A 333 -6.88 -10.50 10.12
N ILE A 334 -5.98 -10.33 9.15
CA ILE A 334 -6.15 -9.46 7.99
C ILE A 334 -6.44 -10.32 6.75
N ARG A 335 -7.19 -9.76 5.80
CA ARG A 335 -7.47 -10.42 4.54
C ARG A 335 -7.57 -9.43 3.38
N GLN A 336 -7.38 -9.95 2.19
CA GLN A 336 -7.62 -9.20 0.95
C GLN A 336 -8.87 -9.72 0.23
N GLY A 337 -9.55 -8.81 -0.45
CA GLY A 337 -10.65 -9.13 -1.37
C GLY A 337 -10.18 -9.95 -2.57
N GLU A 338 -11.09 -10.72 -3.16
CA GLU A 338 -10.80 -11.50 -4.39
C GLU A 338 -11.41 -10.87 -5.64
N GLN A 339 -12.31 -9.88 -5.47
CA GLN A 339 -13.00 -9.22 -6.56
C GLN A 339 -13.43 -7.81 -6.15
N GLU A 340 -13.59 -6.95 -7.15
CA GLU A 340 -14.27 -5.66 -7.00
C GLU A 340 -15.77 -5.86 -6.75
N VAL A 341 -16.41 -4.88 -6.11
CA VAL A 341 -17.84 -4.92 -5.77
C VAL A 341 -18.70 -4.00 -6.64
N VAL A 342 -18.07 -3.13 -7.44
CA VAL A 342 -18.74 -2.29 -8.43
C VAL A 342 -18.67 -2.95 -9.81
N GLU A 343 -19.82 -3.28 -10.39
CA GLU A 343 -19.95 -4.10 -11.61
C GLU A 343 -19.18 -3.52 -12.82
N GLN A 344 -19.18 -2.19 -12.98
CA GLN A 344 -18.43 -1.53 -14.07
C GLN A 344 -16.90 -1.72 -13.97
N TYR A 345 -16.39 -1.94 -12.75
CA TYR A 345 -14.95 -1.95 -12.44
C TYR A 345 -14.45 -3.33 -12.05
N LEU A 346 -15.17 -4.40 -12.43
CA LEU A 346 -14.81 -5.77 -12.04
C LEU A 346 -13.38 -6.19 -12.42
N ALA A 347 -12.90 -5.73 -13.58
CA ALA A 347 -11.54 -5.96 -14.04
C ALA A 347 -10.47 -5.12 -13.28
N ASN A 348 -10.88 -4.14 -12.47
CA ASN A 348 -10.02 -3.27 -11.66
C ASN A 348 -9.58 -3.94 -10.34
N TRP A 349 -9.11 -5.17 -10.43
CA TRP A 349 -8.72 -5.96 -9.26
C TRP A 349 -7.39 -6.68 -9.52
N SER A 350 -6.32 -5.91 -9.69
CA SER A 350 -5.06 -6.44 -10.22
C SER A 350 -4.38 -7.45 -9.31
N LEU A 351 -4.50 -7.37 -7.99
CA LEU A 351 -3.65 -8.11 -7.05
C LEU A 351 -2.16 -7.73 -7.16
N TYR A 352 -1.29 -8.31 -6.32
CA TYR A 352 0.15 -8.13 -6.45
C TYR A 352 0.73 -8.95 -7.58
N SER A 353 1.79 -8.42 -8.16
CA SER A 353 2.70 -9.09 -9.08
C SER A 353 3.77 -9.85 -8.29
N ALA A 354 4.08 -11.08 -8.72
CA ALA A 354 5.23 -11.82 -8.23
C ALA A 354 6.13 -12.22 -9.42
N PRO A 355 7.05 -11.33 -9.87
CA PRO A 355 8.04 -11.70 -10.86
C PRO A 355 8.90 -12.88 -10.37
N PRO A 356 9.26 -13.84 -11.26
CA PRO A 356 9.98 -15.04 -10.85
C PRO A 356 11.26 -14.74 -10.07
N GLY A 357 11.44 -15.41 -8.93
CA GLY A 357 12.62 -15.29 -8.08
C GLY A 357 12.70 -14.01 -7.25
N THR A 358 11.70 -13.13 -7.33
CA THR A 358 11.62 -11.99 -6.40
C THR A 358 11.09 -12.45 -5.04
N GLU A 359 11.70 -11.93 -3.97
CA GLU A 359 11.31 -12.21 -2.59
C GLU A 359 10.13 -11.31 -2.22
N GLN A 360 8.95 -11.90 -2.05
CA GLN A 360 7.74 -11.19 -1.67
C GLN A 360 7.61 -11.16 -0.15
N HIS A 361 7.34 -9.98 0.41
CA HIS A 361 7.17 -9.76 1.84
C HIS A 361 5.69 -9.59 2.20
N MET A 362 5.01 -10.69 2.52
CA MET A 362 3.59 -10.72 2.87
C MET A 362 3.43 -10.49 4.37
N ALA A 363 3.12 -9.26 4.79
CA ALA A 363 3.20 -8.82 6.19
C ALA A 363 1.83 -8.58 6.85
N ALA A 364 1.76 -8.90 8.15
CA ALA A 364 0.71 -8.48 9.06
C ALA A 364 1.29 -7.95 10.36
N TYR A 365 0.56 -7.06 11.02
CA TYR A 365 0.91 -6.56 12.34
C TYR A 365 -0.05 -7.07 13.41
N PHE A 366 0.53 -7.43 14.54
CA PHE A 366 -0.19 -7.74 15.78
C PHE A 366 0.31 -6.81 16.89
N TYR A 367 -0.61 -6.30 17.70
CA TYR A 367 -0.27 -5.41 18.82
C TYR A 367 -0.98 -5.87 20.09
N PRO A 368 -0.27 -6.52 21.03
CA PRO A 368 -0.81 -6.86 22.34
C PRO A 368 -0.84 -5.64 23.26
N ALA A 369 -1.93 -5.49 24.02
CA ALA A 369 -2.10 -4.48 25.06
C ALA A 369 -2.75 -5.10 26.31
N LEU A 370 -2.53 -4.46 27.47
CA LEU A 370 -3.15 -4.83 28.73
C LEU A 370 -4.48 -4.09 28.94
N GLY A 371 -5.44 -4.75 29.59
CA GLY A 371 -6.75 -4.17 29.91
C GLY A 371 -7.72 -4.19 28.72
N GLU A 372 -8.55 -3.15 28.63
CA GLU A 372 -9.68 -3.07 27.71
C GLU A 372 -9.26 -3.09 26.22
N PRO A 373 -10.10 -3.67 25.32
CA PRO A 373 -9.81 -3.81 23.89
C PRO A 373 -9.59 -2.46 23.17
N GLU A 374 -10.20 -1.37 23.65
CA GLU A 374 -9.99 -0.02 23.12
C GLU A 374 -8.52 0.40 23.16
N ARG A 375 -7.74 -0.06 24.16
CA ARG A 375 -6.31 0.28 24.23
C ARG A 375 -5.51 -0.36 23.11
N ALA A 376 -5.82 -1.61 22.75
CA ALA A 376 -5.20 -2.27 21.60
C ALA A 376 -5.59 -1.57 20.29
N PHE A 377 -6.85 -1.13 20.19
CA PHE A 377 -7.36 -0.38 19.06
C PHE A 377 -6.63 0.97 18.88
N ASP A 378 -6.58 1.78 19.94
CA ASP A 378 -5.94 3.10 19.91
C ASP A 378 -4.43 3.00 19.65
N ALA A 379 -3.76 1.98 20.20
CA ALA A 379 -2.34 1.73 19.94
C ALA A 379 -2.05 1.33 18.49
N ALA A 380 -2.93 0.52 17.87
CA ALA A 380 -2.84 0.21 16.44
C ALA A 380 -3.07 1.46 15.58
N LEU A 381 -4.11 2.24 15.88
CA LEU A 381 -4.41 3.48 15.15
C LEU A 381 -3.33 4.55 15.26
N ALA A 382 -2.58 4.60 16.36
CA ALA A 382 -1.51 5.57 16.52
C ALA A 382 -0.50 5.50 15.36
N PHE A 383 -0.27 4.30 14.80
CA PHE A 383 0.65 4.10 13.68
C PHE A 383 0.21 4.78 12.37
N THR A 384 -1.09 4.98 12.15
CA THR A 384 -1.63 5.69 10.97
C THR A 384 -2.15 7.09 11.33
N ASN A 385 -1.82 7.60 12.52
CA ASN A 385 -2.40 8.83 13.07
C ASN A 385 -3.96 8.81 13.08
N GLY A 386 -4.56 7.64 13.26
CA GLY A 386 -6.01 7.46 13.21
C GLY A 386 -6.61 7.60 11.81
N ASP A 387 -5.82 7.30 10.76
CA ASP A 387 -6.17 7.52 9.34
C ASP A 387 -6.41 9.00 9.00
N VAL A 388 -5.65 9.88 9.64
CA VAL A 388 -5.73 11.33 9.42
C VAL A 388 -4.34 11.89 9.12
N TYR A 389 -4.20 12.59 8.00
CA TYR A 389 -2.96 13.31 7.69
C TYR A 389 -2.75 14.43 8.72
N ARG A 390 -1.61 14.40 9.40
CA ARG A 390 -1.34 15.37 10.47
C ARG A 390 -1.09 16.77 9.91
N PRO A 391 -1.72 17.81 10.47
CA PRO A 391 -1.34 19.19 10.17
C PRO A 391 0.13 19.44 10.48
N LEU A 392 0.79 20.20 9.61
CA LEU A 392 2.20 20.56 9.74
C LEU A 392 2.33 22.08 9.60
N ALA A 393 3.01 22.72 10.56
CA ALA A 393 3.08 24.18 10.61
C ALA A 393 3.68 24.77 9.32
N GLY A 394 2.97 25.69 8.69
CA GLY A 394 3.38 26.31 7.42
C GLY A 394 2.99 25.50 6.17
N TYR A 395 2.34 24.35 6.33
CA TYR A 395 1.93 23.48 5.23
C TYR A 395 0.40 23.32 5.16
N GLN A 396 -0.08 23.05 3.95
CA GLN A 396 -1.45 22.59 3.66
C GLN A 396 -1.37 21.21 3.01
N VAL A 397 -2.28 20.31 3.37
CA VAL A 397 -2.33 18.93 2.86
C VAL A 397 -3.20 18.87 1.62
N MET A 398 -2.62 18.50 0.49
CA MET A 398 -3.31 18.35 -0.79
C MET A 398 -3.44 16.88 -1.18
N GLY A 399 -4.68 16.45 -1.40
CA GLY A 399 -5.00 15.23 -2.15
C GLY A 399 -5.43 15.60 -3.57
N SER A 400 -4.92 14.91 -4.58
CA SER A 400 -5.16 15.26 -5.99
C SER A 400 -5.66 14.06 -6.80
N HIS A 401 -6.23 14.38 -7.96
CA HIS A 401 -6.65 13.42 -8.97
C HIS A 401 -7.80 12.51 -8.48
N TYR A 402 -8.90 13.11 -8.05
CA TYR A 402 -10.14 12.39 -7.70
C TYR A 402 -11.16 12.45 -8.84
N HIS A 403 -11.58 11.30 -9.37
CA HIS A 403 -12.59 11.19 -10.43
C HIS A 403 -14.01 11.33 -9.84
N THR A 404 -14.33 12.51 -9.31
CA THR A 404 -15.63 12.80 -8.68
C THR A 404 -16.72 13.21 -9.68
N ASP A 405 -16.34 13.48 -10.93
CA ASP A 405 -17.22 14.08 -11.96
C ASP A 405 -17.99 15.29 -11.40
N MET A 406 -17.29 16.21 -10.73
CA MET A 406 -17.89 17.23 -9.88
C MET A 406 -18.87 18.13 -10.65
N GLY A 407 -18.46 18.69 -11.79
CA GLY A 407 -19.28 19.59 -12.58
C GLY A 407 -20.57 18.92 -13.05
N ARG A 408 -20.46 17.69 -13.58
CA ARG A 408 -21.61 16.89 -14.00
C ARG A 408 -22.51 16.48 -12.84
N SER A 409 -21.94 16.11 -11.71
CA SER A 409 -22.69 15.74 -10.50
C SER A 409 -23.52 16.92 -10.01
N LEU A 410 -22.95 18.13 -9.96
CA LEU A 410 -23.67 19.34 -9.59
C LEU A 410 -24.77 19.68 -10.60
N MET A 411 -24.48 19.62 -11.91
CA MET A 411 -25.49 19.80 -12.96
C MET A 411 -26.68 18.85 -12.79
N ALA A 412 -26.41 17.57 -12.48
CA ALA A 412 -27.45 16.56 -12.27
C ALA A 412 -28.35 16.88 -11.06
N THR A 413 -27.83 17.56 -10.04
CA THR A 413 -28.66 18.03 -8.91
C THR A 413 -29.49 19.29 -9.25
N GLY A 414 -29.13 20.01 -10.32
CA GLY A 414 -29.73 21.30 -10.66
C GLY A 414 -29.30 22.47 -9.79
N SER A 415 -28.29 22.30 -8.92
CA SER A 415 -27.78 23.36 -8.05
C SER A 415 -26.26 23.26 -7.85
N MET A 416 -25.55 24.38 -8.05
CA MET A 416 -24.12 24.47 -7.76
C MET A 416 -23.82 24.47 -6.25
N ASP A 417 -24.83 24.69 -5.42
CA ASP A 417 -24.73 24.74 -3.95
C ASP A 417 -25.00 23.37 -3.30
N SER A 418 -25.32 22.34 -4.09
CA SER A 418 -25.51 20.98 -3.59
C SER A 418 -24.21 20.45 -2.99
N ARG A 419 -24.27 19.98 -1.74
CA ARG A 419 -23.13 19.35 -1.06
C ARG A 419 -22.84 17.97 -1.65
N LEU A 420 -21.57 17.71 -1.98
CA LEU A 420 -21.09 16.40 -2.41
C LEU A 420 -20.36 15.69 -1.26
N SER A 421 -20.69 14.41 -1.02
CA SER A 421 -20.08 13.62 0.06
C SER A 421 -18.58 13.45 -0.11
N ASP A 422 -18.08 13.49 -1.34
CA ASP A 422 -16.67 13.39 -1.69
C ASP A 422 -15.80 14.27 -0.80
N PHE A 423 -16.13 15.55 -0.76
CA PHE A 423 -15.33 16.55 -0.06
C PHE A 423 -15.45 16.46 1.46
N GLU A 424 -16.54 15.92 1.98
CA GLU A 424 -16.72 15.70 3.42
C GLU A 424 -15.84 14.55 3.91
N VAL A 425 -15.77 13.47 3.12
CA VAL A 425 -14.88 12.34 3.38
C VAL A 425 -13.42 12.78 3.28
N LEU A 426 -13.02 13.50 2.23
CA LEU A 426 -11.65 14.00 2.08
C LEU A 426 -11.24 14.92 3.23
N ARG A 427 -12.11 15.86 3.62
CA ARG A 427 -11.87 16.74 4.78
C ARG A 427 -11.69 15.95 6.07
N SER A 428 -12.45 14.87 6.27
CA SER A 428 -12.34 14.03 7.47
C SER A 428 -11.00 13.29 7.58
N ALA A 429 -10.32 13.04 6.46
CA ALA A 429 -8.98 12.44 6.42
C ALA A 429 -7.85 13.45 6.68
N GLY A 430 -8.15 14.72 6.98
CA GLY A 430 -7.15 15.76 7.21
C GLY A 430 -6.63 16.44 5.94
N ILE A 431 -7.31 16.27 4.80
CA ILE A 431 -6.98 16.98 3.55
C ILE A 431 -7.55 18.40 3.62
N ASN A 432 -6.71 19.39 3.28
CA ASN A 432 -7.10 20.80 3.18
C ASN A 432 -7.40 21.22 1.74
N ILE A 433 -6.77 20.57 0.75
CA ILE A 433 -6.95 20.88 -0.67
C ILE A 433 -7.33 19.59 -1.40
N ALA A 434 -8.54 19.53 -1.94
CA ALA A 434 -9.01 18.43 -2.77
C ALA A 434 -8.96 18.81 -4.25
N GLY A 435 -8.24 18.02 -5.05
CA GLY A 435 -8.16 18.20 -6.50
C GLY A 435 -9.06 17.22 -7.26
N PRO A 436 -10.35 17.51 -7.49
CA PRO A 436 -11.17 16.74 -8.42
C PRO A 436 -10.66 16.92 -9.84
N VAL A 437 -10.71 15.84 -10.61
CA VAL A 437 -10.20 15.79 -11.98
C VAL A 437 -11.31 15.38 -12.93
N ASP A 438 -12.04 16.39 -13.41
CA ASP A 438 -13.17 16.17 -14.31
C ASP A 438 -12.69 15.97 -15.75
N ARG A 439 -13.54 15.36 -16.59
CA ARG A 439 -13.30 15.23 -18.03
C ARG A 439 -14.41 15.88 -18.87
N PRO A 440 -14.55 17.23 -18.88
CA PRO A 440 -15.55 17.91 -19.70
C PRO A 440 -15.31 17.67 -21.19
N ARG A 441 -16.34 17.24 -21.93
CA ARG A 441 -16.24 16.88 -23.35
C ARG A 441 -17.51 17.27 -24.11
N GLU A 442 -17.41 17.19 -25.44
CA GLU A 442 -18.54 17.30 -26.37
C GLU A 442 -19.29 18.64 -26.27
N ALA A 443 -20.57 18.66 -26.67
CA ALA A 443 -21.37 19.89 -26.75
C ALA A 443 -21.60 20.56 -25.38
N THR A 444 -21.45 19.83 -24.27
CA THR A 444 -21.62 20.32 -22.90
C THR A 444 -20.33 20.79 -22.25
N GLN A 445 -19.18 20.70 -22.94
CA GLN A 445 -17.85 20.97 -22.37
C GLN A 445 -17.76 22.32 -21.63
N LEU A 446 -18.19 23.41 -22.25
CA LEU A 446 -18.12 24.75 -21.62
C LEU A 446 -19.08 24.91 -20.44
N GLU A 447 -20.26 24.31 -20.52
CA GLU A 447 -21.22 24.32 -19.41
C GLU A 447 -20.63 23.55 -18.23
N GLU A 448 -20.15 22.33 -18.44
CA GLU A 448 -19.52 21.50 -17.41
C GLU A 448 -18.32 22.20 -16.75
N GLN A 449 -17.46 22.88 -17.53
CA GLN A 449 -16.35 23.67 -17.01
C GLN A 449 -16.83 24.81 -16.10
N ARG A 450 -17.88 25.54 -16.51
CA ARG A 450 -18.47 26.59 -15.67
C ARG A 450 -18.98 26.03 -14.34
N TRP A 451 -19.66 24.89 -14.37
CA TRP A 451 -20.17 24.23 -13.16
C TRP A 451 -19.05 23.71 -12.27
N LEU A 452 -17.98 23.17 -12.86
CA LEU A 452 -16.78 22.77 -12.12
C LEU A 452 -16.14 23.96 -11.41
N PHE A 453 -15.83 25.05 -12.12
CA PHE A 453 -15.16 26.21 -11.52
C PHE A 453 -16.02 26.91 -10.46
N ALA A 454 -17.28 27.18 -10.77
CA ALA A 454 -18.19 27.86 -9.85
C ALA A 454 -18.57 26.97 -8.65
N GLY A 455 -18.68 25.66 -8.86
CA GLY A 455 -18.90 24.67 -7.81
C GLY A 455 -17.70 24.55 -6.88
N ALA A 456 -16.48 24.52 -7.41
CA ALA A 456 -15.25 24.44 -6.63
C ALA A 456 -15.12 25.62 -5.66
N GLU A 457 -15.40 26.84 -6.12
CA GLU A 457 -15.43 28.03 -5.26
C GLU A 457 -16.46 27.89 -4.12
N ARG A 458 -17.67 27.37 -4.42
CA ARG A 458 -18.75 27.17 -3.42
C ARG A 458 -18.49 26.06 -2.40
N HIS A 459 -17.65 25.10 -2.76
CA HIS A 459 -17.24 24.00 -1.88
C HIS A 459 -16.00 24.33 -1.05
N SER A 460 -15.43 25.52 -1.24
CA SER A 460 -14.24 25.99 -0.54
C SER A 460 -14.60 26.95 0.60
N ASP A 461 -13.82 26.92 1.67
CA ASP A 461 -13.84 27.83 2.82
C ASP A 461 -12.40 28.15 3.28
N ASP A 462 -12.25 28.82 4.43
CA ASP A 462 -10.96 29.24 4.99
C ASP A 462 -10.08 28.08 5.51
N THR A 463 -10.61 26.87 5.56
CA THR A 463 -9.94 25.67 6.07
C THR A 463 -9.97 24.47 5.10
N PHE A 464 -10.72 24.56 4.01
CA PHE A 464 -10.82 23.54 2.98
C PHE A 464 -11.01 24.15 1.59
N MET A 465 -10.27 23.70 0.59
CA MET A 465 -10.36 24.20 -0.79
C MET A 465 -10.54 23.07 -1.79
N VAL A 466 -11.46 23.25 -2.72
CA VAL A 466 -11.58 22.42 -3.92
C VAL A 466 -10.83 23.10 -5.05
N MET A 467 -9.76 22.48 -5.55
CA MET A 467 -8.97 22.97 -6.67
C MET A 467 -9.40 22.22 -7.95
N PRO A 468 -10.15 22.85 -8.86
CA PRO A 468 -10.63 22.17 -10.06
C PRO A 468 -9.46 21.82 -10.98
N GLN A 469 -9.42 20.57 -11.43
CA GLN A 469 -8.44 20.03 -12.39
C GLN A 469 -9.19 19.30 -13.51
N MET A 470 -8.49 19.02 -14.61
CA MET A 470 -9.06 18.23 -15.71
C MET A 470 -8.07 17.20 -16.25
N GLU A 471 -8.49 15.94 -16.40
CA GLU A 471 -7.66 14.92 -17.04
C GLU A 471 -7.99 14.85 -18.53
N ASN A 472 -6.94 14.81 -19.33
CA ASN A 472 -6.99 14.70 -20.77
C ASN A 472 -6.14 13.53 -21.25
N SER A 473 -6.53 12.98 -22.40
CA SER A 473 -5.85 11.83 -23.04
C SER A 473 -5.45 12.12 -24.49
N THR A 474 -5.65 13.35 -24.96
CA THR A 474 -5.36 13.78 -26.33
C THR A 474 -4.17 14.74 -26.36
N LEU A 475 -3.53 14.87 -27.52
CA LEU A 475 -2.46 15.83 -27.84
C LEU A 475 -1.11 15.61 -27.14
N LEU A 476 -1.05 15.61 -25.80
CA LEU A 476 0.24 15.70 -25.10
C LEU A 476 0.96 14.36 -24.90
N GLY A 477 0.28 13.23 -25.17
CA GLY A 477 0.81 11.87 -25.03
C GLY A 477 0.47 11.26 -23.67
N GLY A 478 -0.02 10.02 -23.67
CA GLY A 478 -0.59 9.38 -22.48
C GLY A 478 -1.76 10.17 -21.89
N HIS A 479 -2.06 9.93 -20.62
CA HIS A 479 -2.98 10.78 -19.86
C HIS A 479 -2.22 11.90 -19.15
N TRP A 480 -2.87 13.04 -18.97
CA TRP A 480 -2.28 14.22 -18.34
C TRP A 480 -3.35 15.09 -17.70
N ASP A 481 -3.02 15.62 -16.52
CA ASP A 481 -3.82 16.54 -15.75
C ASP A 481 -3.46 17.96 -16.11
N LEU A 482 -4.48 18.81 -16.16
CA LEU A 482 -4.37 20.25 -16.26
C LEU A 482 -4.76 20.88 -14.92
N LEU A 483 -3.80 21.57 -14.30
CA LEU A 483 -3.97 22.27 -13.04
C LEU A 483 -4.11 23.77 -13.32
N PHE A 484 -5.19 24.36 -12.82
CA PHE A 484 -5.61 25.73 -13.10
C PHE A 484 -5.13 26.66 -11.98
N SER A 485 -4.48 27.79 -12.31
CA SER A 485 -4.21 28.87 -11.35
C SER A 485 -5.45 29.73 -11.11
N HIS A 486 -6.36 29.76 -12.08
CA HIS A 486 -7.64 30.45 -12.08
C HIS A 486 -8.58 29.82 -13.15
N PRO A 487 -9.90 30.11 -13.14
CA PRO A 487 -10.83 29.55 -14.13
C PRO A 487 -10.47 29.90 -15.58
N VAL A 488 -10.30 28.88 -16.43
CA VAL A 488 -9.98 29.01 -17.86
C VAL A 488 -10.94 28.14 -18.67
N HIS A 489 -11.63 28.73 -19.65
CA HIS A 489 -12.55 27.99 -20.52
C HIS A 489 -11.88 27.62 -21.84
N TYR A 490 -12.01 26.35 -22.24
CA TYR A 490 -11.50 25.88 -23.53
C TYR A 490 -12.38 24.79 -24.14
N VAL A 491 -12.28 24.61 -25.45
CA VAL A 491 -12.90 23.51 -26.19
C VAL A 491 -11.88 22.77 -27.03
N ASP A 492 -12.06 21.46 -27.13
CA ASP A 492 -11.25 20.59 -27.99
C ASP A 492 -11.76 20.61 -29.44
N GLY A 493 -10.89 20.26 -30.39
CA GLY A 493 -11.27 20.04 -31.79
C GLY A 493 -11.56 21.32 -32.56
N ARG A 494 -10.68 22.32 -32.47
CA ARG A 494 -10.81 23.62 -33.19
C ARG A 494 -11.19 23.42 -34.65
N ALA A 495 -12.38 23.88 -35.03
CA ALA A 495 -12.84 23.83 -36.41
C ALA A 495 -11.98 24.73 -37.33
N PRO A 496 -11.71 24.34 -38.59
CA PRO A 496 -10.94 25.15 -39.53
C PRO A 496 -11.47 26.58 -39.65
N GLY A 497 -10.58 27.57 -39.57
CA GLY A 497 -10.93 29.00 -39.65
C GLY A 497 -11.36 29.66 -38.34
N THR A 498 -11.60 28.89 -37.27
CA THR A 498 -11.87 29.45 -35.93
C THR A 498 -10.56 29.99 -35.33
N PRO A 499 -10.50 31.22 -34.78
CA PRO A 499 -9.30 31.69 -34.08
C PRO A 499 -8.93 30.82 -32.86
N LEU A 500 -7.67 30.85 -32.41
CA LEU A 500 -7.28 30.18 -31.17
C LEU A 500 -8.07 30.73 -29.98
N VAL A 501 -8.24 32.04 -29.88
CA VAL A 501 -9.00 32.70 -28.81
C VAL A 501 -10.23 33.37 -29.38
N THR A 502 -11.38 33.11 -28.77
CA THR A 502 -12.65 33.75 -29.08
C THR A 502 -13.28 34.36 -27.82
N GLN A 503 -14.15 35.34 -28.00
CA GLN A 503 -14.97 35.89 -26.93
C GLN A 503 -16.36 35.27 -26.99
N HIS A 504 -16.68 34.40 -26.04
CA HIS A 504 -18.00 33.83 -25.86
C HIS A 504 -18.90 34.79 -25.04
N PRO A 505 -20.17 35.01 -25.42
CA PRO A 505 -21.06 35.92 -24.70
C PRO A 505 -21.33 35.49 -23.25
N GLU A 506 -21.29 34.19 -22.96
CA GLU A 506 -21.57 33.63 -21.62
C GLU A 506 -20.33 33.27 -20.82
N TYR A 507 -19.26 32.78 -21.47
CA TYR A 507 -18.08 32.20 -20.79
C TYR A 507 -16.86 33.15 -20.83
N GLY A 508 -16.98 34.29 -21.51
CA GLY A 508 -15.88 35.23 -21.69
C GLY A 508 -14.85 34.68 -22.67
N ARG A 509 -13.57 34.78 -22.32
CA ARG A 509 -12.46 34.30 -23.15
C ARG A 509 -12.48 32.76 -23.22
N VAL A 510 -12.53 32.21 -24.44
CA VAL A 510 -12.50 30.78 -24.70
C VAL A 510 -11.35 30.43 -25.64
N TYR A 511 -10.56 29.42 -25.26
CA TYR A 511 -9.54 28.83 -26.12
C TYR A 511 -10.13 27.69 -26.97
N ASN A 512 -9.79 27.67 -28.25
CA ASN A 512 -10.21 26.64 -29.20
C ASN A 512 -8.96 25.84 -29.54
N ILE A 513 -8.83 24.62 -29.03
CA ILE A 513 -7.59 23.85 -29.12
C ILE A 513 -7.69 22.80 -30.23
N GLY A 514 -6.72 22.79 -31.15
CA GLY A 514 -6.61 21.79 -32.21
C GLY A 514 -5.23 21.13 -32.31
N SER A 515 -4.26 21.54 -31.50
CA SER A 515 -2.88 21.05 -31.59
C SER A 515 -2.12 21.19 -30.26
N VAL A 516 -1.00 20.46 -30.16
CA VAL A 516 -0.07 20.54 -29.02
C VAL A 516 0.43 21.97 -28.80
N ALA A 517 0.80 22.68 -29.87
CA ALA A 517 1.32 24.04 -29.77
C ALA A 517 0.27 25.02 -29.22
N GLU A 518 -0.99 24.87 -29.63
CA GLU A 518 -2.10 25.69 -29.12
C GLU A 518 -2.44 25.37 -27.66
N MET A 519 -2.42 24.09 -27.27
CA MET A 519 -2.60 23.67 -25.87
C MET A 519 -1.51 24.27 -24.98
N MET A 520 -0.24 24.14 -25.38
CA MET A 520 0.88 24.71 -24.63
C MET A 520 0.87 26.25 -24.61
N ALA A 521 0.37 26.90 -25.67
CA ALA A 521 0.22 28.35 -25.69
C ALA A 521 -0.84 28.83 -24.68
N MET A 522 -1.95 28.12 -24.53
CA MET A 522 -2.93 28.40 -23.48
C MET A 522 -2.34 28.18 -22.09
N ILE A 523 -1.71 27.02 -21.87
CA ILE A 523 -1.08 26.66 -20.59
C ILE A 523 -0.10 27.74 -20.12
N GLU A 524 0.72 28.24 -21.03
CA GLU A 524 1.67 29.33 -20.73
C GLU A 524 0.97 30.66 -20.49
N ALA A 525 -0.01 31.03 -21.32
CA ALA A 525 -0.71 32.31 -21.22
C ALA A 525 -1.59 32.43 -19.97
N GLU A 526 -1.99 31.30 -19.38
CA GLU A 526 -2.90 31.23 -18.24
C GLU A 526 -2.25 30.68 -16.96
N ASP A 527 -0.92 30.60 -16.91
CA ASP A 527 -0.17 30.13 -15.74
C ASP A 527 -0.67 28.77 -15.21
N MET A 528 -0.74 27.78 -16.09
CA MET A 528 -1.24 26.44 -15.78
C MET A 528 -0.10 25.42 -15.69
N LEU A 529 -0.34 24.31 -15.00
CA LEU A 529 0.61 23.19 -14.95
C LEU A 529 0.02 21.92 -15.54
N VAL A 530 0.92 21.10 -16.09
CA VAL A 530 0.63 19.75 -16.56
C VAL A 530 1.39 18.73 -15.74
N TYR A 531 0.68 17.71 -15.25
CA TYR A 531 1.27 16.50 -14.67
C TYR A 531 0.72 15.29 -15.39
N MET A 532 1.53 14.25 -15.60
CA MET A 532 1.02 12.96 -16.07
C MET A 532 0.68 12.08 -14.86
N PRO A 533 -0.61 11.86 -14.56
CA PRO A 533 -1.03 11.24 -13.29
C PRO A 533 -0.49 9.82 -13.11
N HIS A 534 -0.62 8.96 -14.13
CA HIS A 534 -0.26 7.55 -14.01
C HIS A 534 0.78 7.11 -15.03
N PRO A 535 2.06 7.49 -14.84
CA PRO A 535 3.09 7.21 -15.84
C PRO A 535 3.39 5.70 -15.97
N ARG A 536 3.81 5.28 -17.17
CA ARG A 536 4.22 3.91 -17.50
C ARG A 536 3.18 2.81 -17.16
N THR A 537 1.90 3.16 -17.03
CA THR A 537 0.79 2.20 -16.82
C THR A 537 -0.47 2.68 -17.54
N LYS A 538 -1.53 1.87 -17.56
CA LYS A 538 -2.84 2.21 -18.14
C LYS A 538 -2.66 2.87 -19.52
N GLY A 539 -3.40 3.95 -19.79
CA GLY A 539 -3.34 4.74 -21.02
C GLY A 539 -2.04 5.53 -21.20
N SER A 540 -1.13 5.50 -20.23
CA SER A 540 0.18 6.16 -20.28
C SER A 540 1.33 5.15 -20.36
N THR A 541 1.06 3.89 -20.74
CA THR A 541 2.12 2.89 -20.96
C THR A 541 3.05 3.38 -22.08
N GLY A 542 4.36 3.43 -21.82
CA GLY A 542 5.35 4.01 -22.74
C GLY A 542 5.54 5.53 -22.63
N TYR A 543 4.78 6.21 -21.75
CA TYR A 543 4.89 7.63 -21.49
C TYR A 543 5.36 7.90 -20.04
N PRO A 544 6.10 8.99 -19.78
CA PRO A 544 6.45 10.09 -20.70
C PRO A 544 7.67 9.81 -21.59
N ASP A 545 8.26 8.61 -21.55
CA ASP A 545 9.46 8.25 -22.30
C ASP A 545 9.37 8.63 -23.79
N ALA A 546 8.24 8.37 -24.44
CA ALA A 546 8.01 8.68 -25.85
C ALA A 546 7.98 10.18 -26.19
N ILE A 547 7.71 11.05 -25.21
CA ILE A 547 7.62 12.50 -25.39
C ILE A 547 8.79 13.25 -24.76
N ARG A 548 9.81 12.57 -24.22
CA ARG A 548 10.87 13.22 -23.43
C ARG A 548 11.65 14.32 -24.18
N GLU A 549 11.72 14.24 -25.51
CA GLU A 549 12.41 15.21 -26.37
C GLU A 549 11.43 16.23 -27.01
N SER A 550 10.14 16.11 -26.73
CA SER A 550 9.12 16.94 -27.37
C SER A 550 9.04 18.34 -26.73
N PRO A 551 8.59 19.37 -27.47
CA PRO A 551 8.46 20.72 -26.91
C PRO A 551 7.55 20.81 -25.69
N GLN A 552 6.48 19.99 -25.61
CA GLN A 552 5.59 20.02 -24.46
C GLN A 552 6.24 19.47 -23.20
N PHE A 553 7.04 18.39 -23.28
CA PHE A 553 7.77 17.87 -22.12
C PHE A 553 8.92 18.81 -21.72
N LEU A 554 9.60 19.39 -22.71
CA LEU A 554 10.66 20.37 -22.55
C LEU A 554 10.11 21.78 -22.23
N SER A 555 9.17 21.86 -21.30
CA SER A 555 8.58 23.07 -20.76
C SER A 555 8.58 23.02 -19.23
N ASP A 556 8.77 24.17 -18.58
CA ASP A 556 8.61 24.30 -17.12
C ASP A 556 7.13 24.14 -16.69
N ARG A 557 6.18 24.29 -17.62
CA ARG A 557 4.75 24.07 -17.37
C ARG A 557 4.36 22.59 -17.37
N TYR A 558 5.09 21.73 -18.08
CA TYR A 558 4.97 20.28 -17.91
C TYR A 558 5.80 19.88 -16.70
N ARG A 559 5.17 19.83 -15.53
CA ARG A 559 5.87 19.84 -14.26
C ARG A 559 6.34 18.47 -13.81
N GLY A 560 5.67 17.39 -14.23
CA GLY A 560 6.17 16.04 -13.99
C GLY A 560 5.10 14.97 -14.05
N VAL A 561 5.11 14.05 -13.08
CA VAL A 561 4.25 12.86 -13.07
C VAL A 561 3.62 12.63 -11.69
N GLY A 562 2.56 11.84 -11.64
CA GLY A 562 1.92 11.45 -10.40
C GLY A 562 2.65 10.32 -9.67
N TRP A 563 2.49 10.29 -8.35
CA TRP A 563 2.96 9.22 -7.47
C TRP A 563 1.81 8.70 -6.61
N ARG A 564 1.65 7.37 -6.56
CA ARG A 564 0.69 6.69 -5.71
C ARG A 564 1.21 5.35 -5.18
N TRP A 565 0.74 4.93 -4.01
CA TRP A 565 1.16 3.72 -3.30
C TRP A 565 1.14 2.45 -4.18
N GLY A 566 0.00 2.20 -4.84
CA GLY A 566 -0.26 0.93 -5.53
C GLY A 566 0.41 0.81 -6.90
N MET A 567 1.11 1.83 -7.37
CA MET A 567 1.78 1.76 -8.67
C MET A 567 2.97 0.78 -8.69
N GLY A 568 3.47 0.41 -7.52
CA GLY A 568 4.44 -0.66 -7.34
C GLY A 568 3.86 -2.07 -7.50
N SER A 569 2.67 -2.32 -6.93
CA SER A 569 1.94 -3.61 -6.92
C SER A 569 2.84 -4.86 -6.81
N ASP A 570 3.96 -4.79 -6.10
CA ASP A 570 4.96 -5.86 -5.97
C ASP A 570 5.59 -5.77 -4.57
N LEU A 571 5.39 -6.80 -3.74
CA LEU A 571 5.85 -6.80 -2.34
C LEU A 571 7.33 -7.14 -2.19
N SER A 572 8.09 -7.23 -3.28
CA SER A 572 9.55 -7.25 -3.25
C SER A 572 10.19 -5.86 -3.30
N GLU A 573 9.39 -4.81 -3.47
CA GLU A 573 9.88 -3.44 -3.40
C GLU A 573 10.19 -3.04 -1.94
N THR A 574 11.30 -2.32 -1.75
CA THR A 574 11.63 -1.73 -0.44
C THR A 574 10.96 -0.36 -0.25
N ARG A 575 10.76 0.38 -1.35
CA ARG A 575 10.10 1.70 -1.38
C ARG A 575 8.75 1.59 -2.07
N LEU A 576 7.78 2.42 -1.71
CA LEU A 576 6.53 2.50 -2.50
C LEU A 576 6.83 2.97 -3.93
N SER A 577 6.57 2.10 -4.92
CA SER A 577 6.85 2.32 -6.35
C SER A 577 8.34 2.41 -6.72
N ASP A 578 9.18 1.64 -6.02
CA ASP A 578 10.65 1.52 -6.19
C ASP A 578 11.08 1.14 -7.61
N LYS A 579 10.25 0.39 -8.35
CA LYS A 579 10.58 -0.13 -9.68
C LYS A 579 10.01 0.69 -10.83
N ARG A 580 9.08 1.61 -10.55
CA ARG A 580 8.36 2.35 -11.60
C ARG A 580 8.46 3.87 -11.47
N VAL A 581 7.78 4.45 -10.49
CA VAL A 581 7.59 5.91 -10.42
C VAL A 581 8.86 6.60 -9.93
N ILE A 582 9.52 6.05 -8.90
CA ILE A 582 10.73 6.65 -8.34
C ILE A 582 11.89 6.63 -9.35
N PRO A 583 12.19 5.51 -10.04
CA PRO A 583 13.19 5.52 -11.11
C PRO A 583 12.83 6.48 -12.25
N LEU A 584 11.55 6.59 -12.61
CA LEU A 584 11.13 7.55 -13.64
C LEU A 584 11.36 9.01 -13.22
N LEU A 585 11.14 9.36 -11.94
CA LEU A 585 11.48 10.70 -11.45
C LEU A 585 12.96 11.00 -11.70
N ASP A 586 13.82 10.04 -11.38
CA ASP A 586 15.27 10.18 -11.55
C ASP A 586 15.66 10.24 -13.04
N ASP A 587 15.05 9.39 -13.89
CA ASP A 587 15.21 9.39 -15.34
C ASP A 587 14.87 10.75 -15.95
N MET A 588 13.68 11.29 -15.63
CA MET A 588 13.22 12.59 -16.14
C MET A 588 14.18 13.72 -15.79
N ASN A 589 14.76 13.68 -14.60
CA ASN A 589 15.71 14.71 -14.15
C ASN A 589 17.09 14.54 -14.77
N ASN A 590 17.49 13.31 -15.09
CA ASN A 590 18.67 13.07 -15.91
C ASN A 590 18.48 13.55 -17.36
N TRP A 591 17.30 13.34 -17.96
CA TRP A 591 16.98 13.86 -19.30
C TRP A 591 17.13 15.39 -19.37
N LEU A 592 16.79 16.10 -18.29
CA LEU A 592 16.85 17.56 -18.22
C LEU A 592 18.17 18.14 -17.71
N ALA A 593 19.12 17.31 -17.28
CA ALA A 593 20.34 17.75 -16.60
C ALA A 593 21.13 18.83 -17.37
N ARG A 594 21.13 18.75 -18.71
CA ARG A 594 21.86 19.67 -19.62
C ARG A 594 21.02 20.82 -20.17
N THR A 595 19.82 21.01 -19.65
CA THR A 595 18.93 22.12 -20.00
C THR A 595 18.97 23.19 -18.91
N SER A 596 18.36 24.35 -19.16
CA SER A 596 18.09 25.36 -18.13
C SER A 596 16.75 25.16 -17.42
N LEU A 597 15.99 24.12 -17.79
CA LEU A 597 14.66 23.86 -17.25
C LEU A 597 14.75 23.41 -15.79
N ARG A 598 13.66 23.62 -15.06
CA ARG A 598 13.51 23.15 -13.69
C ARG A 598 13.48 21.61 -13.66
N PRO A 599 14.04 20.99 -12.60
CA PRO A 599 13.92 19.55 -12.39
C PRO A 599 12.45 19.12 -12.37
N LYS A 600 12.06 18.01 -13.02
CA LYS A 600 10.70 17.45 -12.94
C LYS A 600 10.38 16.96 -11.52
N ALA A 601 9.10 17.00 -11.16
CA ALA A 601 8.61 16.73 -9.81
C ALA A 601 7.52 15.64 -9.79
N LEU A 602 7.21 15.13 -8.59
CA LEU A 602 6.07 14.25 -8.35
C LEU A 602 4.87 15.05 -7.83
N LEU A 603 3.66 14.71 -8.22
CA LEU A 603 2.44 15.10 -7.52
C LEU A 603 1.83 13.86 -6.87
N ALA A 604 1.53 13.88 -5.58
CA ALA A 604 0.80 12.76 -4.99
C ALA A 604 -0.63 12.72 -5.57
N ILE A 605 -1.04 11.56 -6.08
CA ILE A 605 -2.34 11.36 -6.72
C ILE A 605 -3.05 10.13 -6.15
N THR A 606 -4.38 10.06 -6.34
CA THR A 606 -5.19 8.91 -5.90
C THR A 606 -5.68 8.05 -7.07
N GLU A 607 -6.25 8.66 -8.13
CA GLU A 607 -6.82 7.94 -9.28
C GLU A 607 -7.96 7.02 -8.84
N THR A 608 -8.90 7.60 -8.08
CA THR A 608 -10.04 6.89 -7.53
C THR A 608 -11.34 7.68 -7.77
N TYR A 609 -12.43 6.96 -8.05
CA TYR A 609 -13.77 7.53 -8.34
C TYR A 609 -14.46 8.03 -7.07
N ALA A 610 -15.75 8.40 -7.15
CA ALA A 610 -16.54 9.02 -6.07
C ALA A 610 -16.31 8.44 -4.66
N LYS A 611 -16.34 9.30 -3.62
CA LYS A 611 -16.15 8.93 -2.20
C LYS A 611 -17.43 8.98 -1.41
N GLN A 612 -17.56 8.02 -0.52
CA GLN A 612 -18.62 7.94 0.46
C GLN A 612 -18.08 7.58 1.85
N PRO A 613 -18.81 7.94 2.92
CA PRO A 613 -18.45 7.48 4.26
C PRO A 613 -18.30 5.96 4.31
N GLY A 614 -17.17 5.50 4.87
CA GLY A 614 -16.83 4.07 4.95
C GLY A 614 -15.85 3.57 3.88
N ASP A 615 -15.54 4.38 2.86
CA ASP A 615 -14.45 4.09 1.92
C ASP A 615 -13.07 4.24 2.59
N ASP A 616 -12.09 3.44 2.15
CA ASP A 616 -10.74 3.41 2.72
C ASP A 616 -9.81 4.45 2.08
N ILE A 617 -10.09 5.73 2.28
CA ILE A 617 -9.36 6.83 1.63
C ILE A 617 -7.90 6.88 2.03
N TYR A 618 -7.60 6.82 3.33
CA TYR A 618 -6.25 7.06 3.85
C TYR A 618 -5.25 6.04 3.29
N ALA A 619 -5.58 4.74 3.39
CA ALA A 619 -4.75 3.65 2.89
C ALA A 619 -4.48 3.75 1.36
N ASN A 620 -5.40 4.36 0.62
CA ASN A 620 -5.40 4.46 -0.83
C ASN A 620 -5.08 5.89 -1.34
N GLY A 621 -4.34 6.72 -0.59
CA GLY A 621 -4.00 8.04 -1.10
C GLY A 621 -2.78 8.65 -0.45
N PRO A 622 -1.59 8.69 -1.08
CA PRO A 622 -0.58 9.63 -0.62
C PRO A 622 -1.04 11.06 -0.87
N VAL A 623 -0.42 11.98 -0.14
CA VAL A 623 -0.74 13.41 -0.17
C VAL A 623 0.50 14.25 -0.41
N THR A 624 0.26 15.48 -0.86
CA THR A 624 1.27 16.51 -1.09
C THR A 624 1.18 17.56 0.02
N TYR A 625 2.26 17.76 0.78
CA TYR A 625 2.32 18.80 1.80
C TYR A 625 2.91 20.08 1.17
N LEU A 626 2.05 21.03 0.85
CA LEU A 626 2.37 22.29 0.19
C LEU A 626 2.78 23.37 1.19
N ARG A 627 3.95 23.97 1.01
CA ARG A 627 4.44 25.04 1.90
C ARG A 627 3.87 26.41 1.51
N ILE A 628 2.57 26.61 1.71
CA ILE A 628 1.86 27.86 1.39
C ILE A 628 1.39 28.63 2.63
N GLY A 629 1.61 28.10 3.84
CA GLY A 629 1.14 28.70 5.08
C GLY A 629 -0.37 28.52 5.25
N ALA A 630 -1.15 29.46 4.73
CA ALA A 630 -2.62 29.44 4.79
C ALA A 630 -3.20 29.13 3.41
N LEU A 631 -4.46 28.69 3.37
CA LEU A 631 -5.19 28.57 2.12
C LEU A 631 -5.43 29.97 1.51
N PRO A 632 -5.27 30.14 0.19
CA PRO A 632 -5.72 31.34 -0.49
C PRO A 632 -7.25 31.47 -0.46
N GLU A 633 -7.75 32.65 -0.82
CA GLU A 633 -9.19 32.86 -1.01
C GLU A 633 -9.78 31.88 -2.05
N PRO A 634 -11.00 31.36 -1.82
CA PRO A 634 -11.70 30.53 -2.80
C PRO A 634 -11.66 31.10 -4.23
N GLY A 635 -11.35 30.25 -5.21
CA GLY A 635 -11.23 30.64 -6.61
C GLY A 635 -9.85 31.20 -7.02
N ASN A 636 -8.96 31.51 -6.07
CA ASN A 636 -7.57 31.89 -6.34
C ASN A 636 -6.61 30.72 -6.08
N TYR A 637 -6.29 29.96 -7.13
CA TYR A 637 -5.43 28.78 -7.03
C TYR A 637 -3.96 29.08 -7.35
N ALA A 638 -3.63 30.31 -7.75
CA ALA A 638 -2.27 30.69 -8.14
C ALA A 638 -1.22 30.37 -7.05
N PRO A 639 -1.45 30.61 -5.74
CA PRO A 639 -0.47 30.24 -4.72
C PRO A 639 -0.16 28.74 -4.63
N ILE A 640 -1.14 27.89 -4.95
CA ILE A 640 -0.92 26.43 -5.03
C ILE A 640 -0.07 26.09 -6.26
N VAL A 641 -0.46 26.61 -7.43
CA VAL A 641 0.26 26.40 -8.69
C VAL A 641 1.71 26.85 -8.58
N ASP A 642 1.94 28.02 -8.00
CA ASP A 642 3.26 28.59 -7.71
C ASP A 642 4.11 27.68 -6.83
N ALA A 643 3.55 27.12 -5.76
CA ALA A 643 4.26 26.22 -4.86
C ALA A 643 4.63 24.90 -5.55
N LEU A 644 3.72 24.34 -6.37
CA LEU A 644 3.98 23.16 -7.19
C LEU A 644 5.06 23.43 -8.25
N GLU A 645 5.00 24.59 -8.90
CA GLU A 645 5.97 24.99 -9.91
C GLU A 645 7.39 25.12 -9.33
N ARG A 646 7.51 25.72 -8.14
CA ARG A 646 8.80 25.86 -7.43
C ARG A 646 9.31 24.56 -6.79
N GLY A 647 8.43 23.59 -6.54
CA GLY A 647 8.78 22.38 -5.80
C GLY A 647 8.81 22.60 -4.28
N ASP A 648 8.09 23.61 -3.77
CA ASP A 648 8.03 23.98 -2.35
C ASP A 648 7.12 23.03 -1.54
N TYR A 649 7.38 21.73 -1.65
CA TYR A 649 6.57 20.69 -1.04
C TYR A 649 7.32 19.36 -0.92
N PHE A 650 6.71 18.42 -0.22
CA PHE A 650 7.10 17.00 -0.26
C PHE A 650 5.84 16.15 -0.44
N VAL A 651 6.03 14.94 -0.98
CA VAL A 651 4.97 13.93 -1.07
C VAL A 651 5.17 12.90 0.04
N THR A 652 4.09 12.35 0.58
CA THR A 652 4.15 11.32 1.63
C THR A 652 2.94 10.39 1.60
N SER A 653 3.12 9.19 2.14
CA SER A 653 2.02 8.28 2.52
C SER A 653 1.25 8.75 3.75
N GLY A 654 1.87 9.52 4.66
CA GLY A 654 1.25 10.09 5.86
C GLY A 654 1.97 9.76 7.17
N GLU A 655 2.64 8.62 7.23
CA GLU A 655 3.35 8.15 8.43
C GLU A 655 4.66 8.88 8.63
N VAL A 656 5.39 9.12 7.54
CA VAL A 656 6.69 9.82 7.51
C VAL A 656 6.48 11.25 7.03
N LEU A 657 6.97 12.25 7.75
CA LEU A 657 6.86 13.67 7.39
C LEU A 657 8.24 14.32 7.33
N ILE A 658 8.40 15.34 6.47
CA ILE A 658 9.62 16.14 6.34
C ILE A 658 9.33 17.62 6.69
N PRO A 659 9.23 17.97 7.99
CA PRO A 659 8.96 19.33 8.46
C PRO A 659 9.87 20.41 7.92
N SER A 660 11.14 20.09 7.70
CA SER A 660 12.11 21.00 7.11
C SER A 660 13.23 20.23 6.45
N HIS A 661 13.75 20.80 5.37
CA HIS A 661 14.98 20.32 4.75
C HIS A 661 15.72 21.49 4.13
N ARG A 662 17.04 21.35 4.00
CA ARG A 662 17.89 22.29 3.27
C ARG A 662 19.17 21.59 2.81
N PHE A 663 19.79 22.17 1.80
CA PHE A 663 21.06 21.72 1.27
C PHE A 663 22.12 22.76 1.63
N GLU A 664 23.24 22.31 2.21
CA GLU A 664 24.32 23.17 2.70
C GLU A 664 25.67 22.72 2.12
N GLY A 665 26.54 23.68 1.82
CA GLY A 665 27.88 23.42 1.28
C GLY A 665 27.92 23.44 -0.25
N SER A 666 28.97 22.85 -0.82
CA SER A 666 29.22 22.82 -2.26
C SER A 666 30.21 21.70 -2.61
N GLY A 667 30.16 21.18 -3.85
CA GLY A 667 31.09 20.14 -4.31
C GLY A 667 31.10 18.93 -3.38
N ALA A 668 32.30 18.47 -3.02
CA ALA A 668 32.50 17.30 -2.14
C ALA A 668 31.99 17.48 -0.69
N ASP A 669 31.79 18.72 -0.24
CA ASP A 669 31.38 19.04 1.14
C ASP A 669 29.85 19.24 1.29
N MET A 670 29.10 18.98 0.23
CA MET A 670 27.65 19.15 0.20
C MET A 670 26.97 18.21 1.21
N ARG A 671 25.90 18.68 1.85
CA ARG A 671 25.08 17.89 2.77
C ARG A 671 23.61 18.27 2.69
N VAL A 672 22.75 17.30 2.92
CA VAL A 672 21.33 17.53 3.21
C VAL A 672 21.16 17.57 4.72
N VAL A 673 20.47 18.58 5.23
CA VAL A 673 19.99 18.62 6.61
C VAL A 673 18.47 18.60 6.60
N ALA A 674 17.86 17.53 7.11
CA ALA A 674 16.41 17.34 7.09
C ALA A 674 15.89 16.89 8.46
N GLU A 675 14.86 17.58 8.97
CA GLU A 675 14.05 17.07 10.07
C GLU A 675 13.04 16.07 9.50
N VAL A 676 12.96 14.89 10.11
CA VAL A 676 12.00 13.84 9.74
C VAL A 676 11.23 13.42 10.99
N GLN A 677 9.93 13.15 10.82
CA GLN A 677 9.04 12.61 11.84
C GLN A 677 8.38 11.34 11.32
N TRP A 678 8.16 10.34 12.16
CA TRP A 678 7.59 9.06 11.73
C TRP A 678 6.73 8.41 12.82
N THR A 679 5.89 7.44 12.44
CA THR A 679 5.08 6.63 13.36
C THR A 679 5.62 5.20 13.47
N PHE A 680 5.77 4.48 12.35
CA PHE A 680 6.44 3.16 12.33
C PHE A 680 7.95 3.30 12.54
N PRO A 681 8.64 2.26 13.05
CA PRO A 681 10.11 2.24 13.11
C PRO A 681 10.72 2.66 11.77
N LEU A 682 11.60 3.66 11.79
CA LEU A 682 12.24 4.19 10.58
C LEU A 682 13.36 3.24 10.13
N ASP A 683 13.41 2.90 8.85
CA ASP A 683 14.41 1.97 8.32
C ASP A 683 15.63 2.73 7.80
N PHE A 684 15.44 3.74 6.95
CA PHE A 684 16.55 4.55 6.44
C PHE A 684 16.11 5.91 5.90
N VAL A 685 17.10 6.80 5.78
CA VAL A 685 17.01 8.02 4.99
C VAL A 685 18.00 7.98 3.84
N GLU A 686 17.70 8.68 2.75
CA GLU A 686 18.57 8.69 1.58
C GLU A 686 18.63 10.05 0.90
N VAL A 687 19.78 10.33 0.31
CA VAL A 687 19.97 11.39 -0.68
C VAL A 687 20.22 10.74 -2.04
N VAL A 688 19.48 11.19 -3.04
CA VAL A 688 19.57 10.70 -4.43
C VAL A 688 19.93 11.87 -5.32
N TYR A 689 20.94 11.70 -6.16
CA TYR A 689 21.46 12.75 -7.03
C TYR A 689 21.95 12.16 -8.36
N GLY A 690 22.00 12.98 -9.41
CA GLY A 690 22.40 12.51 -10.72
C GLY A 690 23.13 13.54 -11.57
N ASP A 691 23.95 13.05 -12.51
CA ASP A 691 24.80 13.85 -13.40
C ASP A 691 24.24 14.01 -14.82
N GLY A 692 23.02 13.51 -15.07
CA GLY A 692 22.41 13.44 -16.40
C GLY A 692 22.59 12.10 -17.13
N VAL A 693 23.38 11.19 -16.57
CA VAL A 693 23.61 9.84 -17.11
C VAL A 693 23.45 8.78 -16.03
N ARG A 694 24.00 9.03 -14.84
CA ARG A 694 23.98 8.12 -13.70
C ARG A 694 23.23 8.77 -12.54
N THR A 695 22.39 7.97 -11.90
CA THR A 695 21.79 8.29 -10.61
C THR A 695 22.57 7.56 -9.51
N THR A 696 22.90 8.28 -8.45
CA THR A 696 23.58 7.75 -7.27
C THR A 696 22.69 7.95 -6.06
N THR A 697 22.59 6.91 -5.24
CA THR A 697 21.87 6.95 -3.96
C THR A 697 22.87 6.73 -2.83
N ARG A 698 22.79 7.59 -1.82
CA ARG A 698 23.48 7.38 -0.55
C ARG A 698 22.44 7.21 0.54
N THR A 699 22.47 6.05 1.17
CA THR A 699 21.56 5.68 2.26
C THR A 699 22.25 5.77 3.60
N MET A 700 21.51 6.13 4.63
CA MET A 700 21.91 6.07 6.02
C MET A 700 20.84 5.30 6.80
N SER A 701 21.25 4.23 7.48
CA SER A 701 20.35 3.45 8.32
C SER A 701 19.77 4.32 9.43
N ALA A 702 18.49 4.11 9.73
CA ALA A 702 17.77 4.71 10.84
C ALA A 702 17.24 3.65 11.83
N THR A 703 17.62 2.38 11.65
CA THR A 703 17.10 1.24 12.45
C THR A 703 17.38 1.35 13.95
N ASP A 704 18.34 2.21 14.36
CA ASP A 704 18.64 2.50 15.76
C ASP A 704 17.66 3.48 16.44
N LEU A 705 16.71 4.06 15.70
CA LEU A 705 15.75 5.02 16.21
C LEU A 705 14.41 4.35 16.60
N PRO A 706 13.74 4.81 17.67
CA PRO A 706 12.46 4.23 18.09
C PRO A 706 11.32 4.62 17.13
N ALA A 707 10.21 3.88 17.17
CA ALA A 707 8.94 4.30 16.59
C ALA A 707 8.45 5.63 17.21
N PHE A 708 7.51 6.31 16.54
CA PHE A 708 6.94 7.59 16.98
C PHE A 708 7.97 8.69 17.26
N GLY A 709 9.03 8.74 16.42
CA GLY A 709 10.19 9.60 16.64
C GLY A 709 10.23 10.86 15.77
N ARG A 710 11.23 11.70 16.08
CA ARG A 710 11.65 12.87 15.32
C ARG A 710 13.16 13.00 15.42
N GLU A 711 13.84 13.21 14.30
CA GLU A 711 15.31 13.38 14.26
C GLU A 711 15.70 14.36 13.15
N THR A 712 16.84 15.04 13.33
CA THR A 712 17.45 15.85 12.26
C THR A 712 18.62 15.08 11.66
N PHE A 713 18.45 14.60 10.45
CA PHE A 713 19.49 13.90 9.72
C PHE A 713 20.40 14.87 8.97
N THR A 714 21.71 14.62 9.03
CA THR A 714 22.71 15.29 8.20
C THR A 714 23.39 14.26 7.30
N VAL A 715 23.08 14.26 6.01
CA VAL A 715 23.58 13.28 5.04
C VAL A 715 24.55 13.97 4.09
N PRO A 716 25.88 13.73 4.20
CA PRO A 716 26.84 14.30 3.27
C PRO A 716 26.77 13.61 1.90
N PHE A 717 27.11 14.29 0.82
CA PHE A 717 27.28 13.69 -0.51
C PHE A 717 28.20 14.56 -1.38
N ASP A 718 28.76 13.99 -2.44
CA ASP A 718 29.59 14.74 -3.38
C ASP A 718 28.72 15.29 -4.52
N ALA A 719 28.51 16.61 -4.51
CA ALA A 719 27.77 17.31 -5.55
C ALA A 719 28.63 17.67 -6.78
N THR A 720 29.91 17.31 -6.80
CA THR A 720 30.82 17.63 -7.92
C THR A 720 30.34 16.98 -9.22
N GLY A 721 30.05 17.82 -10.23
CA GLY A 721 29.56 17.36 -11.52
C GLY A 721 28.12 16.82 -11.52
N GLN A 722 27.40 16.93 -10.40
CA GLN A 722 26.00 16.51 -10.29
C GLN A 722 25.08 17.65 -10.72
N ALA A 723 23.96 17.30 -11.37
CA ALA A 723 23.01 18.26 -11.93
C ALA A 723 21.78 18.46 -11.04
N TRP A 724 21.39 17.46 -10.25
CA TRP A 724 20.22 17.54 -9.38
C TRP A 724 20.35 16.65 -8.13
N VAL A 725 19.55 16.93 -7.10
CA VAL A 725 19.47 16.14 -5.87
C VAL A 725 18.06 16.17 -5.26
N ARG A 726 17.67 15.09 -4.58
CA ARG A 726 16.48 14.98 -3.72
C ARG A 726 16.77 14.19 -2.45
N PHE A 727 15.89 14.31 -1.46
CA PHE A 727 15.95 13.57 -0.20
C PHE A 727 14.69 12.72 0.00
N ALA A 728 14.84 11.57 0.64
CA ALA A 728 13.73 10.70 1.02
C ALA A 728 13.96 10.00 2.36
N ALA A 729 12.87 9.59 3.01
CA ALA A 729 12.89 8.81 4.24
C ALA A 729 11.84 7.70 4.16
N TRP A 730 12.20 6.50 4.63
CA TRP A 730 11.39 5.28 4.51
C TRP A 730 11.33 4.53 5.84
N ASP A 731 10.14 4.08 6.20
CA ASP A 731 9.90 3.28 7.40
C ASP A 731 9.81 1.78 7.11
N SER A 732 9.80 0.99 8.17
CA SER A 732 9.75 -0.47 8.11
C SER A 732 8.49 -1.05 7.47
N ALA A 733 7.39 -0.29 7.35
CA ALA A 733 6.18 -0.74 6.66
C ALA A 733 6.18 -0.40 5.16
N GLY A 734 7.26 0.21 4.67
CA GLY A 734 7.41 0.68 3.30
C GLY A 734 6.86 2.10 3.08
N ASN A 735 6.32 2.75 4.11
CA ASN A 735 5.81 4.12 3.96
C ASN A 735 6.99 5.08 3.85
N GLY A 736 6.77 6.23 3.23
CA GLY A 736 7.83 7.20 3.05
C GLY A 736 7.39 8.56 2.58
N ALA A 737 8.36 9.47 2.65
CA ALA A 737 8.24 10.86 2.21
C ALA A 737 9.42 11.24 1.33
N MET A 738 9.17 12.09 0.34
CA MET A 738 10.17 12.52 -0.65
C MET A 738 10.07 14.01 -0.94
N THR A 739 11.20 14.70 -0.88
CA THR A 739 11.31 16.09 -1.37
C THR A 739 11.40 16.11 -2.87
N MET A 740 11.02 17.23 -3.49
CA MET A 740 11.19 17.37 -4.93
C MET A 740 12.66 17.58 -5.30
N PRO A 741 13.10 17.12 -6.48
CA PRO A 741 14.44 17.37 -6.98
C PRO A 741 14.73 18.86 -7.11
N ILE A 742 15.92 19.28 -6.66
CA ILE A 742 16.46 20.62 -6.91
C ILE A 742 17.67 20.53 -7.84
N ARG A 743 17.95 21.61 -8.57
CA ARG A 743 19.14 21.71 -9.43
C ARG A 743 20.37 21.99 -8.57
N LEU A 744 21.49 21.36 -8.91
CA LEU A 744 22.81 21.60 -8.35
C LEU A 744 23.64 22.41 -9.34
N GLY A 745 24.40 23.40 -8.86
CA GLY A 745 25.44 24.08 -9.66
C GLY A 745 24.96 25.07 -10.73
N GLY A 746 23.85 25.80 -10.49
CA GLY A 746 23.50 26.99 -11.26
C GLY A 746 23.77 28.26 -10.45
N GLU A 747 24.65 29.14 -10.97
CA GLU A 747 24.50 30.59 -10.78
C GLU A 747 23.45 31.12 -11.77
#